data_AF-A0A0D7P7U8-F1
#
_entry.id   AF-A0A0D7P7U8-F1
#
_cell.length_a   1.000
_cell.length_b   1.000
_cell.length_c   1.000
_cell.angle_alpha   90.00
_cell.angle_beta   90.00
_cell.angle_gamma   90.00
#
_symmetry.space_group_name_H-M   'P 1'
#
loop_
_entity.id
_entity.type
_entity.pdbx_description
1 polymer ?
#
loop_
_entity_poly.entity_id
_entity_poly.type
_entity_poly.pdbx_seq_one_letter_code
_entity_poly.pdbx_strand_id
1 'polypeptide(L)'
;MTQSCNSVPSKFGERWRLAPYLVALCVAIPLAASHAQTPQPPAERPRPPAERPAAPPERVRPTEEQRRTYEERMSATHPNKPGCFEAHFPDEQWVETKCLPPPRNPNPKHVGARPNTVGDGTDWFATVTSGNISQVTGSFDNVSGVVDLLGPIGGDTSVVHPNAYAMQMNSNTFTPSVCGSLTNCAWVQFIFSQTQCGSTPCVFIEYWLLNHNSSCPSTPAGSPAWSFYNGSVPNTVPGCFLNVPAQNSSAVPLSDLGSLRVVGKTGGGNDTVTASDSSGTLSSVSNPSISNLESGWTGVEYNLVGDCCSTETFFTSTTTASLTLRVATVNGTTNAPNCASTFTGTTAESNNLNLTGGCKATGGANPAIVFTESGGGALPAGVSVGDPHLTTFHGAHYNFQHSGEFILAQADPDFQVQVRQILITPPTQPAIAVNTGAAVKMGADKFVVTVDGTEVNGAPRAIEDGNSIELAGDVTVVHRGSVYTISRPIGDIVHVDVQGNHVDITVQIGATNASSTRGLLVGNPADEAHLLVGRDNKPIKGPVTKLALDNFIESWRVETNESLFSEKGRPTPSGAVAALTTEQLDKAKAEQARKTCVERGVKETTALDDCILDVAVMGKPELADAFVFAPKPKQVIQSR
;
A
#
# COMPACT_ATOMS: atom_id res chain seq x y z
N MET A 1 56.56 6.78 -0.50
CA MET A 1 57.96 7.17 -0.20
C MET A 1 57.93 8.45 0.60
N THR A 2 58.69 8.50 1.69
CA THR A 2 58.89 9.66 2.56
C THR A 2 59.47 10.85 1.80
N GLN A 3 58.97 12.06 2.07
CA GLN A 3 59.83 13.24 2.20
C GLN A 3 59.14 14.40 2.93
N SER A 4 59.84 14.88 3.95
CA SER A 4 59.63 16.09 4.74
C SER A 4 60.01 17.34 3.94
N CYS A 5 59.35 18.48 4.18
CA CYS A 5 60.03 19.68 4.73
C CYS A 5 59.14 20.94 4.79
N ASN A 6 59.27 21.61 5.95
CA ASN A 6 59.46 23.04 6.18
C ASN A 6 58.27 23.99 6.43
N SER A 7 58.51 24.74 7.49
CA SER A 7 57.74 25.69 8.27
C SER A 7 57.93 27.16 7.84
N VAL A 8 56.82 27.93 7.90
CA VAL A 8 56.56 29.33 8.36
C VAL A 8 57.63 30.44 8.14
N PRO A 9 57.25 31.73 7.91
CA PRO A 9 57.14 32.66 9.06
C PRO A 9 56.13 33.84 8.93
N SER A 10 55.46 34.19 10.05
CA SER A 10 55.31 35.55 10.71
C SER A 10 54.76 36.77 9.92
N LYS A 11 53.94 37.74 10.41
CA LYS A 11 53.89 38.52 11.67
C LYS A 11 52.62 39.44 11.76
N PHE A 12 52.16 39.66 13.00
CA PHE A 12 51.69 40.90 13.69
C PHE A 12 50.42 41.72 13.33
N GLY A 13 49.62 42.01 14.39
CA GLY A 13 48.83 43.26 14.62
C GLY A 13 47.33 43.07 14.94
N GLU A 14 46.87 42.68 16.15
CA GLU A 14 46.43 43.53 17.30
C GLU A 14 45.39 44.65 16.95
N ARG A 15 44.18 44.81 17.55
CA ARG A 15 43.75 44.74 18.98
C ARG A 15 42.21 44.65 19.28
N TRP A 16 41.86 43.86 20.33
CA TRP A 16 41.05 44.15 21.57
C TRP A 16 39.48 44.31 21.49
N ARG A 17 38.58 43.83 22.41
CA ARG A 17 38.60 43.42 23.86
C ARG A 17 37.45 42.42 24.26
N LEU A 18 37.76 41.47 25.18
CA LEU A 18 37.13 41.05 26.48
C LEU A 18 35.62 40.68 26.54
N ALA A 19 35.10 39.68 27.27
CA ALA A 19 35.47 38.97 28.52
C ALA A 19 34.63 37.64 28.71
N PRO A 20 34.93 36.78 29.72
CA PRO A 20 34.60 35.34 29.73
C PRO A 20 33.51 34.91 30.74
N TYR A 21 33.02 33.67 30.64
CA TYR A 21 32.36 32.95 31.74
C TYR A 21 32.91 31.52 31.89
N LEU A 22 33.40 31.24 33.10
CA LEU A 22 33.90 29.95 33.56
C LEU A 22 32.89 29.37 34.56
N VAL A 23 32.60 28.09 34.37
CA VAL A 23 31.67 27.24 35.13
C VAL A 23 32.26 26.91 36.50
N ALA A 24 31.42 26.91 37.55
CA ALA A 24 31.73 26.30 38.83
C ALA A 24 30.53 25.48 39.33
N LEU A 25 30.71 24.15 39.37
CA LEU A 25 29.89 23.19 40.09
C LEU A 25 30.13 23.34 41.60
N CYS A 26 29.07 23.25 42.43
CA CYS A 26 29.19 22.79 43.81
C CYS A 26 27.90 22.07 44.27
N VAL A 27 28.10 20.88 44.83
CA VAL A 27 27.10 19.97 45.40
C VAL A 27 26.99 20.22 46.91
N ALA A 28 25.76 20.56 47.31
CA ALA A 28 24.94 20.12 48.44
C ALA A 28 25.42 20.05 49.93
N ILE A 29 24.36 20.21 50.75
CA ILE A 29 24.03 19.70 52.11
C ILE A 29 24.48 20.56 53.34
N PRO A 30 23.78 20.48 54.50
CA PRO A 30 22.48 21.07 54.89
C PRO A 30 22.61 21.98 56.13
N LEU A 31 21.51 22.62 56.58
CA LEU A 31 21.04 22.53 57.99
C LEU A 31 19.74 23.31 58.18
N ALA A 32 18.84 22.70 58.95
CA ALA A 32 17.54 23.21 59.35
C ALA A 32 17.63 24.25 60.47
N ALA A 33 16.69 25.21 60.49
CA ALA A 33 16.20 25.81 61.74
C ALA A 33 14.83 26.48 61.53
N SER A 34 14.02 26.39 62.57
CA SER A 34 12.59 26.66 62.67
C SER A 34 12.23 28.14 62.90
N HIS A 35 11.17 28.57 62.21
CA HIS A 35 10.05 29.45 62.58
C HIS A 35 10.24 30.61 63.58
N ALA A 36 10.02 31.82 63.07
CA ALA A 36 9.32 32.89 63.77
C ALA A 36 8.33 33.57 62.80
N GLN A 37 7.07 33.68 63.20
CA GLN A 37 5.96 34.26 62.42
C GLN A 37 5.98 35.79 62.44
N THR A 38 5.71 36.40 61.29
CA THR A 38 5.32 37.81 61.12
C THR A 38 4.03 37.92 60.29
N PRO A 39 3.22 38.98 60.45
CA PRO A 39 1.78 38.98 60.16
C PRO A 39 1.46 39.12 58.66
N GLN A 40 0.38 38.46 58.20
CA GLN A 40 -0.12 38.54 56.83
C GLN A 40 -0.79 39.90 56.51
N PRO A 41 -0.59 40.48 55.31
CA PRO A 41 -1.39 41.58 54.79
C PRO A 41 -2.78 41.13 54.32
N PRO A 42 -3.74 42.06 54.11
CA PRO A 42 -5.13 41.72 53.82
C PRO A 42 -5.30 41.12 52.42
N ALA A 43 -6.21 40.15 52.31
CA ALA A 43 -6.50 39.46 51.06
C ALA A 43 -7.06 40.40 49.98
N GLU A 44 -6.34 40.48 48.87
CA GLU A 44 -6.76 41.17 47.65
C GLU A 44 -7.89 40.36 46.99
N ARG A 45 -8.97 41.05 46.58
CA ARG A 45 -10.14 40.42 45.95
C ARG A 45 -9.74 39.81 44.59
N PRO A 46 -10.21 38.59 44.23
CA PRO A 46 -9.84 37.99 42.95
C PRO A 46 -10.34 38.85 41.79
N ARG A 47 -9.43 39.23 40.88
CA ARG A 47 -9.80 39.83 39.60
C ARG A 47 -10.60 38.79 38.80
N PRO A 48 -11.70 39.15 38.12
CA PRO A 48 -12.45 38.20 37.29
C PRO A 48 -11.51 37.55 36.27
N PRO A 49 -11.69 36.26 35.95
CA PRO A 49 -10.92 35.62 34.90
C PRO A 49 -11.07 36.45 33.63
N ALA A 50 -9.96 36.79 32.98
CA ALA A 50 -10.02 37.29 31.62
C ALA A 50 -10.76 36.23 30.78
N GLU A 51 -11.90 36.60 30.19
CA GLU A 51 -12.61 35.74 29.24
C GLU A 51 -11.60 35.30 28.18
N ARG A 52 -11.37 33.98 28.11
CA ARG A 52 -10.78 33.37 26.92
C ARG A 52 -11.60 33.87 25.73
N PRO A 53 -10.98 34.29 24.62
CA PRO A 53 -11.71 34.43 23.37
C PRO A 53 -12.53 33.16 23.17
N ALA A 54 -13.84 33.32 22.95
CA ALA A 54 -14.71 32.19 22.66
C ALA A 54 -14.04 31.35 21.55
N ALA A 55 -13.98 30.03 21.75
CA ALA A 55 -13.60 29.14 20.67
C ALA A 55 -14.49 29.47 19.45
N PRO A 56 -13.95 29.48 18.22
CA PRO A 56 -14.76 29.63 17.02
C PRO A 56 -15.94 28.65 17.11
N PRO A 57 -17.17 29.05 16.73
CA PRO A 57 -18.30 28.14 16.74
C PRO A 57 -17.91 26.87 15.96
N GLU A 58 -18.11 25.72 16.60
CA GLU A 58 -17.87 24.41 15.99
C GLU A 58 -18.68 24.34 14.69
N ARG A 59 -18.01 24.25 13.53
CA ARG A 59 -18.71 24.17 12.24
C ARG A 59 -19.56 22.90 12.26
N VAL A 60 -20.88 23.07 12.14
CA VAL A 60 -21.83 21.96 12.08
C VAL A 60 -21.54 21.15 10.82
N ARG A 61 -21.19 19.86 10.96
CA ARG A 61 -21.00 18.96 9.83
C ARG A 61 -22.33 18.79 9.07
N PRO A 62 -22.38 18.98 7.74
CA PRO A 62 -23.60 18.78 6.95
C PRO A 62 -23.99 17.30 6.91
N THR A 63 -25.28 17.01 6.75
CA THR A 63 -25.73 15.67 6.34
C THR A 63 -25.25 15.36 4.92
N GLU A 64 -25.28 14.09 4.50
CA GLU A 64 -24.91 13.72 3.13
C GLU A 64 -25.76 14.45 2.08
N GLU A 65 -27.08 14.56 2.30
CA GLU A 65 -27.99 15.28 1.40
C GLU A 65 -27.63 16.77 1.33
N GLN A 66 -27.45 17.43 2.47
CA GLN A 66 -27.05 18.84 2.53
C GLN A 66 -25.71 19.06 1.80
N ARG A 67 -24.76 18.16 1.99
CA ARG A 67 -23.45 18.21 1.36
C ARG A 67 -23.55 18.05 -0.15
N ARG A 68 -24.33 17.09 -0.66
CA ARG A 68 -24.54 16.90 -2.10
C ARG A 68 -25.20 18.13 -2.74
N THR A 69 -26.24 18.67 -2.13
CA THR A 69 -26.88 19.89 -2.64
C THR A 69 -25.92 21.09 -2.61
N TYR A 70 -25.10 21.21 -1.55
CA TYR A 70 -24.08 22.24 -1.45
C TYR A 70 -23.02 22.10 -2.56
N GLU A 71 -22.48 20.89 -2.78
CA GLU A 71 -21.54 20.56 -3.86
C GLU A 71 -22.09 20.94 -5.25
N GLU A 72 -23.36 20.61 -5.52
CA GLU A 72 -24.04 20.96 -6.77
C GLU A 72 -24.13 22.49 -6.97
N ARG A 73 -24.55 23.23 -5.93
CA ARG A 73 -24.63 24.71 -5.97
C ARG A 73 -23.25 25.36 -6.14
N MET A 74 -22.24 24.85 -5.44
CA MET A 74 -20.88 25.37 -5.52
C MET A 74 -20.24 25.06 -6.88
N SER A 75 -20.46 23.88 -7.45
CA SER A 75 -20.00 23.54 -8.81
C SER A 75 -20.63 24.45 -9.88
N ALA A 76 -21.91 24.80 -9.73
CA ALA A 76 -22.61 25.70 -10.64
C ALA A 76 -22.11 27.16 -10.58
N THR A 77 -21.55 27.57 -9.44
CA THR A 77 -21.07 28.93 -9.18
C THR A 77 -19.54 29.05 -9.15
N HIS A 78 -18.82 27.97 -9.51
CA HIS A 78 -17.36 27.98 -9.55
C HIS A 78 -16.84 29.11 -10.46
N PRO A 79 -15.87 29.92 -10.01
CA PRO A 79 -15.28 30.98 -10.83
C PRO A 79 -14.78 30.44 -12.18
N ASN A 80 -15.20 31.08 -13.28
CA ASN A 80 -14.72 30.73 -14.62
C ASN A 80 -13.39 31.42 -14.93
N LYS A 81 -12.36 31.13 -14.13
CA LYS A 81 -11.00 31.63 -14.32
C LYS A 81 -9.99 30.66 -13.70
N PRO A 82 -8.74 30.66 -14.18
CA PRO A 82 -7.66 29.91 -13.56
C PRO A 82 -7.41 30.36 -12.13
N GLY A 83 -7.06 29.42 -11.25
CA GLY A 83 -6.71 29.70 -9.86
C GLY A 83 -6.96 28.52 -8.94
N CYS A 84 -6.63 28.73 -7.67
CA CYS A 84 -6.95 27.82 -6.58
C CYS A 84 -8.06 28.42 -5.73
N PHE A 85 -9.02 27.60 -5.35
CA PHE A 85 -10.21 28.05 -4.65
C PHE A 85 -10.56 27.08 -3.52
N GLU A 86 -11.12 27.63 -2.45
CA GLU A 86 -11.72 26.86 -1.38
C GLU A 86 -13.13 27.37 -1.08
N ALA A 87 -13.95 26.50 -0.52
CA ALA A 87 -15.24 26.86 0.05
C ALA A 87 -15.53 25.97 1.26
N HIS A 88 -16.34 26.47 2.20
CA HIS A 88 -16.66 25.72 3.41
C HIS A 88 -18.14 25.82 3.71
N PHE A 89 -18.81 24.69 3.88
CA PHE A 89 -20.19 24.66 4.32
C PHE A 89 -20.38 25.43 5.65
N PRO A 90 -21.46 26.24 5.81
CA PRO A 90 -22.55 26.48 4.86
C PRO A 90 -22.34 27.68 3.91
N ASP A 91 -21.14 28.27 3.86
CA ASP A 91 -20.88 29.47 3.05
C ASP A 91 -20.90 29.14 1.55
N GLU A 92 -21.78 29.81 0.80
CA GLU A 92 -21.97 29.56 -0.65
C GLU A 92 -21.11 30.48 -1.53
N GLN A 93 -19.88 30.74 -1.10
CA GLN A 93 -18.94 31.60 -1.81
C GLN A 93 -17.58 30.91 -1.93
N TRP A 94 -17.02 30.96 -3.14
CA TRP A 94 -15.64 30.54 -3.37
C TRP A 94 -14.67 31.61 -2.92
N VAL A 95 -13.66 31.20 -2.16
CA VAL A 95 -12.54 32.03 -1.74
C VAL A 95 -11.34 31.64 -2.61
N GLU A 96 -10.79 32.61 -3.34
CA GLU A 96 -9.54 32.40 -4.09
C GLU A 96 -8.35 32.39 -3.13
N THR A 97 -7.51 31.37 -3.26
CA THR A 97 -6.35 31.13 -2.40
C THR A 97 -5.07 31.16 -3.21
N LYS A 98 -3.94 31.26 -2.51
CA LYS A 98 -2.64 31.07 -3.14
C LYS A 98 -2.42 29.58 -3.39
N CYS A 99 -2.22 29.20 -4.64
CA CYS A 99 -1.84 27.85 -5.01
C CYS A 99 -0.52 27.40 -4.37
N LEU A 100 -0.44 26.12 -4.05
CA LEU A 100 0.79 25.40 -3.74
C LEU A 100 1.64 25.21 -5.01
N PRO A 101 2.97 25.00 -4.88
CA PRO A 101 3.79 24.57 -5.99
C PRO A 101 3.26 23.27 -6.62
N PRO A 102 3.46 23.04 -7.93
CA PRO A 102 3.11 21.77 -8.55
C PRO A 102 3.84 20.57 -7.91
N PRO A 103 3.16 19.42 -7.73
CA PRO A 103 3.81 18.15 -7.41
C PRO A 103 4.91 17.80 -8.40
N ARG A 104 6.01 17.23 -7.88
CA ARG A 104 7.21 16.93 -8.68
C ARG A 104 7.14 15.60 -9.40
N ASN A 105 6.49 14.62 -8.78
CA ASN A 105 6.51 13.26 -9.25
C ASN A 105 5.26 12.99 -10.10
N PRO A 106 5.39 12.22 -11.20
CA PRO A 106 4.27 11.84 -12.04
C PRO A 106 3.44 10.70 -11.44
N ASN A 107 2.22 10.53 -11.94
CA ASN A 107 1.33 9.39 -11.72
C ASN A 107 1.21 8.62 -13.06
N PRO A 108 2.20 7.78 -13.43
CA PRO A 108 2.40 7.36 -14.81
C PRO A 108 1.28 6.51 -15.38
N LYS A 109 1.07 6.63 -16.70
CA LYS A 109 0.18 5.70 -17.40
C LYS A 109 0.81 4.32 -17.48
N HIS A 110 0.04 3.28 -17.21
CA HIS A 110 0.41 1.88 -17.40
C HIS A 110 -0.03 1.30 -18.76
N VAL A 111 0.63 0.24 -19.22
CA VAL A 111 0.26 -0.59 -20.37
C VAL A 111 0.27 -2.09 -20.05
N GLY A 112 -0.71 -2.79 -20.63
CA GLY A 112 -0.82 -4.24 -20.55
C GLY A 112 -1.94 -4.68 -19.62
N ALA A 113 -2.52 -5.85 -19.92
CA ALA A 113 -3.48 -6.48 -19.04
C ALA A 113 -2.72 -7.13 -17.88
N ARG A 114 -3.22 -6.93 -16.66
CA ARG A 114 -2.86 -7.73 -15.50
C ARG A 114 -4.14 -8.22 -14.85
N PRO A 115 -4.13 -9.42 -14.25
CA PRO A 115 -5.24 -9.88 -13.44
C PRO A 115 -5.08 -9.43 -11.99
N ASN A 116 -6.19 -8.90 -11.49
CA ASN A 116 -6.51 -8.31 -10.20
C ASN A 116 -5.34 -7.86 -9.29
N THR A 117 -5.17 -6.53 -9.16
CA THR A 117 -5.44 -5.73 -7.94
C THR A 117 -5.49 -4.23 -8.35
N VAL A 118 -6.53 -3.47 -7.97
CA VAL A 118 -7.00 -2.28 -8.74
C VAL A 118 -5.95 -1.16 -8.84
N GLY A 119 -5.69 -0.68 -10.06
CA GLY A 119 -4.71 0.37 -10.38
C GLY A 119 -3.36 -0.09 -10.99
N ASP A 120 -3.35 -1.24 -11.66
CA ASP A 120 -2.16 -1.74 -12.37
C ASP A 120 -2.56 -2.46 -13.68
N GLY A 121 -3.48 -1.86 -14.44
CA GLY A 121 -4.01 -2.46 -15.67
C GLY A 121 -5.37 -3.15 -15.55
N THR A 122 -6.06 -3.06 -14.39
CA THR A 122 -7.42 -3.62 -14.19
C THR A 122 -8.33 -2.57 -13.53
N ASP A 123 -9.41 -2.16 -14.20
CA ASP A 123 -10.50 -1.38 -13.61
C ASP A 123 -11.76 -1.39 -14.50
N TRP A 124 -12.90 -0.93 -13.98
CA TRP A 124 -14.07 -0.53 -14.75
C TRP A 124 -13.93 0.87 -15.30
N PHE A 125 -14.10 0.98 -16.61
CA PHE A 125 -14.06 2.27 -17.29
C PHE A 125 -15.46 2.73 -17.69
N ALA A 126 -15.85 3.92 -17.26
CA ALA A 126 -17.15 4.52 -17.58
C ALA A 126 -17.06 5.19 -18.95
N THR A 127 -17.75 4.67 -19.97
CA THR A 127 -17.76 5.27 -21.32
C THR A 127 -19.15 5.79 -21.67
N VAL A 128 -19.28 7.07 -22.05
CA VAL A 128 -20.57 7.61 -22.47
C VAL A 128 -20.97 7.11 -23.86
N THR A 129 -22.28 6.96 -24.11
CA THR A 129 -22.80 6.39 -25.37
C THR A 129 -22.85 7.41 -26.52
N SER A 130 -22.70 8.70 -26.22
CA SER A 130 -22.82 9.80 -27.18
C SER A 130 -22.25 11.09 -26.61
N GLY A 131 -21.72 11.96 -27.48
CA GLY A 131 -21.18 13.26 -27.05
C GLY A 131 -19.96 13.12 -26.15
N ASN A 132 -19.56 14.24 -25.54
CA ASN A 132 -18.40 14.30 -24.66
C ASN A 132 -18.85 14.54 -23.22
N ILE A 133 -18.08 14.00 -22.30
CA ILE A 133 -18.18 14.24 -20.87
C ILE A 133 -17.79 15.70 -20.61
N SER A 134 -18.63 16.38 -19.84
CA SER A 134 -18.39 17.74 -19.34
C SER A 134 -18.11 17.77 -17.83
N GLN A 135 -18.56 16.74 -17.11
CA GLN A 135 -18.30 16.58 -15.68
C GLN A 135 -18.33 15.09 -15.31
N VAL A 136 -17.45 14.70 -14.39
CA VAL A 136 -17.45 13.40 -13.70
C VAL A 136 -17.46 13.64 -12.21
N THR A 137 -18.19 12.83 -11.48
CA THR A 137 -18.14 12.78 -10.02
C THR A 137 -17.85 11.36 -9.57
N GLY A 138 -16.69 11.19 -8.93
CA GLY A 138 -16.23 9.96 -8.32
C GLY A 138 -16.54 10.03 -6.84
N SER A 139 -17.17 8.98 -6.31
CA SER A 139 -17.58 8.91 -4.90
C SER A 139 -17.79 7.46 -4.48
N PHE A 140 -18.14 7.26 -3.21
CA PHE A 140 -18.46 5.95 -2.66
C PHE A 140 -19.96 5.86 -2.34
N ASP A 141 -20.61 4.78 -2.77
CA ASP A 141 -21.93 4.38 -2.29
C ASP A 141 -21.83 3.69 -0.92
N ASN A 142 -20.71 3.00 -0.66
CA ASN A 142 -20.41 2.35 0.61
C ASN A 142 -18.90 2.19 0.79
N VAL A 143 -18.42 2.37 2.02
CA VAL A 143 -17.08 1.97 2.46
C VAL A 143 -17.24 1.23 3.77
N SER A 144 -16.78 -0.01 3.83
CA SER A 144 -16.89 -0.83 5.03
C SER A 144 -15.69 -1.74 5.22
N GLY A 145 -15.48 -2.17 6.46
CA GLY A 145 -14.47 -3.18 6.78
C GLY A 145 -13.03 -2.69 6.75
N VAL A 146 -12.75 -1.43 6.38
CA VAL A 146 -11.38 -0.90 6.37
C VAL A 146 -10.91 -0.57 7.80
N VAL A 147 -9.74 -1.09 8.18
CA VAL A 147 -9.12 -0.87 9.49
C VAL A 147 -8.02 0.19 9.39
N ASP A 148 -7.13 0.07 8.41
CA ASP A 148 -6.10 1.04 8.05
C ASP A 148 -5.92 1.09 6.53
N LEU A 149 -5.45 2.24 6.03
CA LEU A 149 -4.82 2.36 4.71
C LEU A 149 -3.36 2.70 4.92
N LEU A 150 -2.46 1.88 4.40
CA LEU A 150 -1.02 2.07 4.49
C LEU A 150 -0.43 2.22 3.08
N GLY A 151 0.48 3.15 2.87
CA GLY A 151 1.10 3.32 1.56
C GLY A 151 2.49 3.96 1.63
N PRO A 152 3.37 3.71 0.64
CA PRO A 152 4.60 4.47 0.43
C PRO A 152 4.32 5.97 0.25
N ILE A 153 5.32 6.81 0.51
CA ILE A 153 5.26 8.25 0.19
C ILE A 153 6.39 8.61 -0.76
N GLY A 154 6.05 9.32 -1.85
CA GLY A 154 7.04 9.87 -2.78
C GLY A 154 7.86 8.80 -3.53
N GLY A 155 7.34 7.57 -3.62
CA GLY A 155 8.01 6.43 -4.26
C GLY A 155 8.99 5.67 -3.34
N ASP A 156 9.13 6.05 -2.07
CA ASP A 156 9.94 5.29 -1.11
C ASP A 156 9.14 4.08 -0.60
N THR A 157 9.37 2.91 -1.21
CA THR A 157 8.69 1.66 -0.86
C THR A 157 9.27 0.96 0.37
N SER A 158 10.34 1.50 0.98
CA SER A 158 10.96 0.88 2.16
C SER A 158 10.14 1.09 3.45
N VAL A 159 9.24 2.08 3.46
CA VAL A 159 8.38 2.40 4.59
C VAL A 159 6.96 2.67 4.10
N VAL A 160 5.98 2.12 4.81
CA VAL A 160 4.57 2.46 4.60
C VAL A 160 4.07 3.40 5.70
N HIS A 161 3.23 4.34 5.31
CA HIS A 161 2.67 5.37 6.16
C HIS A 161 1.15 5.23 6.21
N PRO A 162 0.53 5.47 7.38
CA PRO A 162 -0.92 5.51 7.46
C PRO A 162 -1.48 6.66 6.64
N ASN A 163 -2.64 6.44 6.04
CA ASN A 163 -3.39 7.43 5.28
C ASN A 163 -2.65 7.96 4.03
N ALA A 164 -1.76 7.15 3.45
CA ALA A 164 -1.04 7.48 2.21
C ALA A 164 -1.74 6.82 1.01
N TYR A 165 -2.55 7.61 0.30
CA TYR A 165 -3.27 7.19 -0.90
C TYR A 165 -3.58 8.38 -1.80
N ALA A 166 -3.96 8.10 -3.04
CA ALA A 166 -4.55 9.05 -3.98
C ALA A 166 -5.92 8.57 -4.47
N MET A 167 -6.84 9.50 -4.70
CA MET A 167 -7.99 9.27 -5.58
C MET A 167 -7.63 9.79 -6.96
N GLN A 168 -7.66 8.93 -7.97
CA GLN A 168 -7.32 9.30 -9.33
C GLN A 168 -8.51 9.14 -10.26
N MET A 169 -8.83 10.19 -11.00
CA MET A 169 -9.73 10.11 -12.16
C MET A 169 -8.91 10.20 -13.44
N ASN A 170 -8.88 9.13 -14.23
CA ASN A 170 -8.07 9.10 -15.44
C ASN A 170 -8.96 9.13 -16.69
N SER A 171 -8.73 10.07 -17.59
CA SER A 171 -9.50 10.18 -18.84
C SER A 171 -9.21 9.00 -19.78
N ASN A 172 -10.03 8.83 -20.82
CA ASN A 172 -9.58 8.10 -22.00
C ASN A 172 -8.38 8.81 -22.64
N THR A 173 -7.63 8.12 -23.50
CA THR A 173 -6.67 8.78 -24.37
C THR A 173 -7.37 9.42 -25.57
N PHE A 174 -6.86 10.55 -26.06
CA PHE A 174 -7.42 11.28 -27.20
C PHE A 174 -6.35 12.06 -27.97
N THR A 175 -6.73 12.67 -29.10
CA THR A 175 -5.79 13.32 -30.03
C THR A 175 -6.12 14.80 -30.24
N PRO A 176 -5.74 15.70 -29.32
CA PRO A 176 -5.81 17.14 -29.52
C PRO A 176 -4.67 17.67 -30.38
N SER A 177 -4.76 18.95 -30.75
CA SER A 177 -3.73 19.64 -31.56
C SER A 177 -2.33 19.61 -30.94
N VAL A 178 -2.23 19.63 -29.61
CA VAL A 178 -0.94 19.55 -28.88
C VAL A 178 -0.21 18.21 -29.10
N CYS A 179 -0.88 17.17 -29.58
CA CYS A 179 -0.23 15.91 -29.95
C CYS A 179 0.64 16.01 -31.22
N GLY A 180 0.48 17.06 -32.03
CA GLY A 180 1.16 17.16 -33.31
C GLY A 180 0.80 15.97 -34.22
N SER A 181 1.78 15.11 -34.52
CA SER A 181 1.60 13.90 -35.33
C SER A 181 1.26 12.63 -34.52
N LEU A 182 1.33 12.69 -33.19
CA LEU A 182 1.03 11.54 -32.34
C LEU A 182 -0.48 11.30 -32.27
N THR A 183 -0.89 10.04 -32.23
CA THR A 183 -2.29 9.65 -32.04
C THR A 183 -2.51 9.15 -30.62
N ASN A 184 -3.67 9.44 -30.05
CA ASN A 184 -4.06 9.07 -28.68
C ASN A 184 -2.99 9.43 -27.63
N CYS A 185 -2.33 10.57 -27.83
CA CYS A 185 -1.21 10.97 -27.00
C CYS A 185 -1.66 11.67 -25.72
N ALA A 186 -2.81 12.35 -25.72
CA ALA A 186 -3.24 13.12 -24.57
C ALA A 186 -3.98 12.23 -23.57
N TRP A 187 -3.67 12.40 -22.31
CA TRP A 187 -4.30 11.75 -21.17
C TRP A 187 -4.27 12.71 -19.98
N VAL A 188 -5.40 12.84 -19.29
CA VAL A 188 -5.56 13.83 -18.20
C VAL A 188 -6.03 13.12 -16.95
N GLN A 189 -5.42 13.49 -15.82
CA GLN A 189 -5.78 12.97 -14.52
C GLN A 189 -6.25 14.10 -13.61
N PHE A 190 -7.33 13.86 -12.88
CA PHE A 190 -7.75 14.71 -11.76
C PHE A 190 -7.45 13.97 -10.47
N ILE A 191 -6.59 14.55 -9.62
CA ILE A 191 -5.97 13.82 -8.51
C ILE A 191 -6.29 14.54 -7.20
N PHE A 192 -6.80 13.78 -6.24
CA PHE A 192 -6.67 14.10 -4.82
C PHE A 192 -5.53 13.24 -4.26
N SER A 193 -4.57 13.86 -3.62
CA SER A 193 -3.41 13.19 -3.03
C SER A 193 -3.28 13.56 -1.57
N GLN A 194 -2.89 12.60 -0.72
CA GLN A 194 -2.64 12.87 0.70
C GLN A 194 -1.24 13.45 0.94
N THR A 195 -0.28 13.23 0.03
CA THR A 195 1.16 13.43 0.31
C THR A 195 2.00 14.03 -0.82
N GLN A 196 1.53 14.08 -2.07
CA GLN A 196 2.33 14.57 -3.21
C GLN A 196 2.66 16.06 -3.17
N CYS A 197 1.93 16.85 -2.38
CA CYS A 197 2.15 18.28 -2.22
C CYS A 197 3.00 18.65 -0.99
N GLY A 198 3.74 17.69 -0.44
CA GLY A 198 4.58 17.87 0.74
C GLY A 198 3.92 17.26 1.98
N SER A 199 3.79 18.01 3.07
CA SER A 199 3.22 17.49 4.32
C SER A 199 1.70 17.65 4.42
N THR A 200 1.02 18.06 3.34
CA THR A 200 -0.42 18.31 3.35
C THR A 200 -1.10 17.69 2.14
N PRO A 201 -2.34 17.20 2.30
CA PRO A 201 -3.16 16.76 1.19
C PRO A 201 -3.45 17.88 0.21
N CYS A 202 -3.74 17.51 -1.03
CA CYS A 202 -4.00 18.48 -2.06
C CYS A 202 -4.83 17.91 -3.21
N VAL A 203 -5.30 18.82 -4.06
CA VAL A 203 -5.88 18.49 -5.36
C VAL A 203 -5.14 19.19 -6.48
N PHE A 204 -4.98 18.50 -7.61
CA PHE A 204 -4.34 19.04 -8.80
C PHE A 204 -4.77 18.27 -10.06
N ILE A 205 -4.40 18.82 -11.21
CA ILE A 205 -4.60 18.24 -12.54
C ILE A 205 -3.24 17.86 -13.10
N GLU A 206 -3.09 16.62 -13.55
CA GLU A 206 -1.90 16.14 -14.24
C GLU A 206 -2.23 15.91 -15.72
N TYR A 207 -1.42 16.49 -16.60
CA TYR A 207 -1.56 16.36 -18.06
C TYR A 207 -0.42 15.52 -18.62
N TRP A 208 -0.74 14.64 -19.56
CA TRP A 208 0.22 13.79 -20.24
C TRP A 208 0.17 13.94 -21.75
N LEU A 209 1.36 13.91 -22.37
CA LEU A 209 1.59 13.62 -23.78
C LEU A 209 2.40 12.32 -23.86
N LEU A 210 1.68 11.22 -23.96
CA LEU A 210 2.17 9.85 -24.00
C LEU A 210 2.94 9.58 -25.30
N ASN A 211 3.95 8.72 -25.21
CA ASN A 211 4.86 8.37 -26.31
C ASN A 211 5.55 9.57 -26.97
N HIS A 212 5.57 10.72 -26.29
CA HIS A 212 6.31 11.89 -26.74
C HIS A 212 7.81 11.68 -26.52
N ASN A 213 8.64 12.30 -27.36
CA ASN A 213 10.09 12.27 -27.17
C ASN A 213 10.51 13.13 -25.96
N SER A 214 11.78 13.00 -25.54
CA SER A 214 12.34 13.73 -24.39
C SER A 214 12.39 15.26 -24.54
N SER A 215 12.16 15.78 -25.74
CA SER A 215 12.06 17.22 -26.00
C SER A 215 10.62 17.69 -25.82
N CYS A 216 10.19 17.81 -24.56
CA CYS A 216 8.84 18.23 -24.24
C CYS A 216 8.50 19.64 -24.77
N PRO A 217 7.21 19.93 -25.05
CA PRO A 217 6.80 21.24 -25.53
C PRO A 217 7.20 22.37 -24.56
N SER A 218 7.49 23.55 -25.10
CA SER A 218 7.63 24.74 -24.27
C SER A 218 6.27 25.26 -23.82
N THR A 219 6.21 25.79 -22.60
CA THR A 219 5.04 26.51 -22.10
C THR A 219 5.30 28.02 -22.05
N PRO A 220 4.25 28.86 -22.07
CA PRO A 220 4.41 30.30 -21.88
C PRO A 220 5.14 30.62 -20.58
N ALA A 221 5.89 31.72 -20.57
CA ALA A 221 6.58 32.18 -19.38
C ALA A 221 5.58 32.43 -18.23
N GLY A 222 5.80 31.80 -17.08
CA GLY A 222 4.91 31.87 -15.92
C GLY A 222 3.86 30.76 -15.84
N SER A 223 3.77 29.87 -16.83
CA SER A 223 2.99 28.63 -16.78
C SER A 223 3.82 27.47 -16.22
N PRO A 224 3.19 26.40 -15.69
CA PRO A 224 3.89 25.16 -15.35
C PRO A 224 4.65 24.62 -16.57
N ALA A 225 5.79 23.99 -16.33
CA ALA A 225 6.63 23.42 -17.39
C ALA A 225 6.40 21.92 -17.53
N TRP A 226 6.46 21.43 -18.77
CA TRP A 226 6.48 19.99 -19.03
C TRP A 226 7.78 19.38 -18.52
N SER A 227 7.66 18.19 -17.93
CA SER A 227 8.76 17.34 -17.51
C SER A 227 8.70 16.03 -18.29
N PHE A 228 9.86 15.43 -18.56
CA PHE A 228 9.91 14.15 -19.28
C PHE A 228 10.01 12.99 -18.28
N TYR A 229 9.10 12.04 -18.43
CA TYR A 229 9.15 10.74 -17.77
C TYR A 229 9.65 9.69 -18.75
N ASN A 230 10.73 8.99 -18.41
CA ASN A 230 11.42 8.08 -19.30
C ASN A 230 10.86 6.64 -19.30
N GLY A 231 9.78 6.37 -18.57
CA GLY A 231 9.29 4.99 -18.40
C GLY A 231 10.15 4.17 -17.44
N SER A 232 10.69 4.78 -16.37
CA SER A 232 11.60 4.10 -15.43
C SER A 232 10.97 2.92 -14.70
N VAL A 233 9.64 2.90 -14.56
CA VAL A 233 8.90 1.77 -13.98
C VAL A 233 8.46 0.82 -15.10
N PRO A 234 8.67 -0.51 -14.98
CA PRO A 234 8.25 -1.47 -16.00
C PRO A 234 6.77 -1.31 -16.37
N ASN A 235 6.49 -1.39 -17.67
CA ASN A 235 5.14 -1.24 -18.26
C ASN A 235 4.47 0.11 -18.03
N THR A 236 5.24 1.15 -17.74
CA THR A 236 4.74 2.52 -17.81
C THR A 236 5.06 3.15 -19.15
N VAL A 237 4.19 4.05 -19.61
CA VAL A 237 4.34 4.73 -20.89
C VAL A 237 5.25 5.94 -20.73
N PRO A 238 6.38 6.03 -21.44
CA PRO A 238 7.20 7.24 -21.43
C PRO A 238 6.43 8.41 -22.08
N GLY A 239 6.74 9.63 -21.66
CA GLY A 239 6.07 10.81 -22.21
C GLY A 239 6.37 12.08 -21.43
N CYS A 240 5.77 13.17 -21.90
CA CYS A 240 5.83 14.44 -21.20
C CYS A 240 4.65 14.53 -20.24
N PHE A 241 4.90 14.89 -18.99
CA PHE A 241 3.86 15.17 -18.00
C PHE A 241 3.97 16.61 -17.50
N LEU A 242 2.85 17.16 -17.04
CA LEU A 242 2.78 18.49 -16.47
C LEU A 242 1.77 18.50 -15.33
N ASN A 243 2.28 18.78 -14.14
CA ASN A 243 1.46 19.05 -12.96
C ASN A 243 1.15 20.54 -12.86
N VAL A 244 -0.12 20.87 -12.66
CA VAL A 244 -0.53 22.26 -12.38
C VAL A 244 -0.27 22.61 -10.91
N PRO A 245 -0.24 23.90 -10.54
CA PRO A 245 -0.18 24.32 -9.15
C PRO A 245 -1.37 23.73 -8.38
N ALA A 246 -1.12 23.19 -7.20
CA ALA A 246 -2.12 22.45 -6.43
C ALA A 246 -2.89 23.36 -5.45
N GLN A 247 -4.08 22.94 -5.05
CA GLN A 247 -4.80 23.54 -3.93
C GLN A 247 -4.65 22.64 -2.71
N ASN A 248 -4.35 23.25 -1.55
CA ASN A 248 -4.31 22.54 -0.29
C ASN A 248 -5.70 21.98 0.06
N SER A 249 -5.75 20.78 0.64
CA SER A 249 -6.98 20.13 1.08
C SER A 249 -6.88 19.66 2.53
N SER A 250 -8.03 19.38 3.14
CA SER A 250 -8.10 18.78 4.46
C SER A 250 -7.58 17.35 4.42
N ALA A 251 -6.90 16.93 5.48
CA ALA A 251 -6.66 15.51 5.74
C ALA A 251 -7.99 14.80 5.96
N VAL A 252 -8.26 13.80 5.11
CA VAL A 252 -9.43 12.94 5.24
C VAL A 252 -9.05 11.79 6.16
N PRO A 253 -9.61 11.69 7.38
CA PRO A 253 -9.40 10.53 8.22
C PRO A 253 -10.14 9.33 7.63
N LEU A 254 -9.67 8.11 7.95
CA LEU A 254 -10.28 6.87 7.47
C LEU A 254 -11.80 6.80 7.73
N SER A 255 -12.25 7.28 8.90
CA SER A 255 -13.68 7.29 9.26
C SER A 255 -14.55 8.08 8.29
N ASP A 256 -13.95 9.03 7.58
CA ASP A 256 -14.63 9.94 6.66
C ASP A 256 -14.34 9.58 5.19
N LEU A 257 -13.62 8.49 4.92
CA LEU A 257 -13.23 8.06 3.57
C LEU A 257 -14.43 7.91 2.63
N GLY A 258 -15.50 7.28 3.10
CA GLY A 258 -16.73 7.13 2.32
C GLY A 258 -17.44 8.45 1.98
N SER A 259 -17.06 9.54 2.66
CA SER A 259 -17.54 10.88 2.31
C SER A 259 -16.70 11.58 1.24
N LEU A 260 -15.46 11.16 1.00
CA LEU A 260 -14.60 11.84 0.02
C LEU A 260 -15.20 11.75 -1.39
N ARG A 261 -15.25 12.89 -2.08
CA ARG A 261 -15.63 12.95 -3.51
C ARG A 261 -14.60 13.73 -4.28
N VAL A 262 -14.38 13.33 -5.53
CA VAL A 262 -13.59 14.10 -6.49
C VAL A 262 -14.49 14.42 -7.68
N VAL A 263 -14.37 15.63 -8.22
CA VAL A 263 -15.11 16.11 -9.38
C VAL A 263 -14.12 16.64 -10.40
N GLY A 264 -14.11 16.04 -11.59
CA GLY A 264 -13.43 16.58 -12.77
C GLY A 264 -14.46 17.28 -13.66
N LYS A 265 -14.15 18.47 -14.16
CA LYS A 265 -15.06 19.27 -15.00
C LYS A 265 -14.30 19.97 -16.11
N THR A 266 -14.92 20.06 -17.28
CA THR A 266 -14.45 20.87 -18.40
C THR A 266 -15.49 21.92 -18.74
N GLY A 267 -15.05 23.14 -19.04
CA GLY A 267 -15.95 24.17 -19.57
C GLY A 267 -15.33 25.56 -19.56
N GLY A 268 -15.78 26.42 -20.48
CA GLY A 268 -15.26 27.79 -20.58
C GLY A 268 -13.77 27.84 -20.97
N GLY A 269 -13.24 26.78 -21.60
CA GLY A 269 -11.82 26.65 -21.93
C GLY A 269 -10.93 26.22 -20.75
N ASN A 270 -11.51 25.86 -19.60
CA ASN A 270 -10.78 25.42 -18.42
C ASN A 270 -11.09 23.95 -18.08
N ASP A 271 -10.11 23.27 -17.51
CA ASP A 271 -10.29 22.02 -16.78
C ASP A 271 -10.25 22.34 -15.28
N THR A 272 -11.12 21.71 -14.50
CA THR A 272 -11.27 21.97 -13.06
C THR A 272 -11.34 20.66 -12.30
N VAL A 273 -10.58 20.55 -11.22
CA VAL A 273 -10.71 19.50 -10.20
C VAL A 273 -11.24 20.10 -8.92
N THR A 274 -12.19 19.43 -8.27
CA THR A 274 -12.64 19.77 -6.92
C THR A 274 -12.70 18.51 -6.07
N ALA A 275 -12.13 18.52 -4.87
CA ALA A 275 -12.39 17.49 -3.85
C ALA A 275 -13.26 18.04 -2.73
N SER A 276 -14.12 17.19 -2.18
CA SER A 276 -14.97 17.49 -1.03
C SER A 276 -14.82 16.46 0.09
N ASP A 277 -14.80 16.93 1.33
CA ASP A 277 -14.72 16.07 2.52
C ASP A 277 -16.04 16.02 3.31
N SER A 278 -16.07 15.22 4.39
CA SER A 278 -17.22 15.05 5.29
C SER A 278 -17.67 16.35 5.98
N SER A 279 -16.80 17.36 6.06
CA SER A 279 -17.11 18.65 6.68
C SER A 279 -17.82 19.62 5.72
N GLY A 280 -17.89 19.27 4.42
CA GLY A 280 -18.36 20.18 3.39
C GLY A 280 -17.30 21.22 3.01
N THR A 281 -16.02 20.95 3.26
CA THR A 281 -14.92 21.74 2.71
C THR A 281 -14.68 21.31 1.27
N LEU A 282 -14.61 22.28 0.36
CA LEU A 282 -14.28 22.09 -1.05
C LEU A 282 -12.90 22.68 -1.32
N SER A 283 -12.04 21.91 -1.95
CA SER A 283 -10.72 22.34 -2.43
C SER A 283 -10.70 22.19 -3.94
N SER A 284 -10.38 23.25 -4.68
CA SER A 284 -10.49 23.29 -6.13
C SER A 284 -9.29 23.92 -6.82
N VAL A 285 -8.93 23.36 -7.98
CA VAL A 285 -7.99 23.96 -8.93
C VAL A 285 -8.69 24.08 -10.27
N SER A 286 -8.63 25.27 -10.87
CA SER A 286 -9.03 25.51 -12.25
C SER A 286 -7.84 25.98 -13.06
N ASN A 287 -7.66 25.42 -14.25
CA ASN A 287 -6.54 25.72 -15.14
C ASN A 287 -7.04 25.80 -16.60
N PRO A 288 -6.49 26.68 -17.46
CA PRO A 288 -6.81 26.64 -18.88
C PRO A 288 -6.49 25.25 -19.44
N SER A 289 -7.41 24.67 -20.21
CA SER A 289 -7.21 23.31 -20.72
C SER A 289 -5.98 23.27 -21.63
N ILE A 290 -4.98 22.47 -21.25
CA ILE A 290 -3.73 22.35 -21.99
C ILE A 290 -3.92 21.43 -23.20
N SER A 291 -4.69 20.36 -23.02
CA SER A 291 -4.95 19.33 -24.02
C SER A 291 -6.32 19.44 -24.67
N ASN A 292 -7.14 20.46 -24.38
CA ASN A 292 -8.51 20.59 -24.89
C ASN A 292 -9.37 19.35 -24.59
N LEU A 293 -9.38 18.93 -23.31
CA LEU A 293 -10.04 17.70 -22.86
C LEU A 293 -11.52 17.65 -23.26
N GLU A 294 -12.23 18.78 -23.23
CA GLU A 294 -13.64 18.91 -23.62
C GLU A 294 -13.95 18.35 -25.01
N SER A 295 -12.96 18.31 -25.92
CA SER A 295 -13.13 17.83 -27.28
C SER A 295 -13.01 16.31 -27.45
N GLY A 296 -12.44 15.61 -26.46
CA GLY A 296 -12.12 14.18 -26.56
C GLY A 296 -12.48 13.34 -25.34
N TRP A 297 -13.03 13.94 -24.28
CA TRP A 297 -13.37 13.21 -23.06
C TRP A 297 -14.65 12.39 -23.25
N THR A 298 -14.50 11.08 -23.38
CA THR A 298 -15.60 10.13 -23.66
C THR A 298 -15.65 8.98 -22.66
N GLY A 299 -14.61 8.81 -21.85
CA GLY A 299 -14.67 7.91 -20.71
C GLY A 299 -13.67 8.25 -19.62
N VAL A 300 -13.85 7.58 -18.48
CA VAL A 300 -13.10 7.85 -17.26
C VAL A 300 -12.97 6.60 -16.37
N GLU A 301 -11.79 6.45 -15.79
CA GLU A 301 -11.43 5.51 -14.73
C GLU A 301 -11.48 6.25 -13.39
N TYR A 302 -11.87 5.60 -12.28
CA TYR A 302 -11.81 6.24 -10.95
C TYR A 302 -11.59 5.24 -9.84
N ASN A 303 -10.44 5.33 -9.18
CA ASN A 303 -10.06 4.44 -8.07
C ASN A 303 -9.39 5.18 -6.91
N LEU A 304 -9.30 4.48 -5.79
CA LEU A 304 -8.40 4.81 -4.69
C LEU A 304 -7.14 3.95 -4.82
N VAL A 305 -5.99 4.56 -5.03
CA VAL A 305 -4.72 3.85 -5.32
C VAL A 305 -3.58 4.42 -4.49
N GLY A 306 -2.37 3.86 -4.63
CA GLY A 306 -1.16 4.40 -4.01
C GLY A 306 -0.91 5.87 -4.38
N ASP A 307 -0.19 6.57 -3.53
CA ASP A 307 0.02 8.00 -3.67
C ASP A 307 1.24 8.32 -4.54
N CYS A 308 1.01 8.33 -5.87
CA CYS A 308 1.99 8.52 -6.94
C CYS A 308 2.99 7.40 -7.16
N CYS A 309 3.75 7.56 -8.25
CA CYS A 309 5.07 7.00 -8.39
C CYS A 309 5.00 5.48 -8.59
N SER A 310 3.87 5.02 -9.16
CA SER A 310 3.53 3.62 -9.34
C SER A 310 3.50 2.83 -8.03
N THR A 311 3.17 3.48 -6.91
CA THR A 311 3.10 2.83 -5.59
C THR A 311 1.74 2.16 -5.37
N GLU A 312 1.71 1.23 -4.41
CA GLU A 312 0.50 0.54 -3.98
C GLU A 312 0.04 1.05 -2.62
N THR A 313 -1.27 1.20 -2.43
CA THR A 313 -1.87 1.37 -1.09
C THR A 313 -2.50 0.07 -0.60
N PHE A 314 -2.25 -0.26 0.66
CA PHE A 314 -2.71 -1.47 1.33
C PHE A 314 -3.88 -1.18 2.24
N PHE A 315 -5.05 -1.71 1.91
CA PHE A 315 -6.20 -1.80 2.80
C PHE A 315 -6.02 -2.95 3.77
N THR A 316 -6.01 -2.65 5.06
CA THR A 316 -6.14 -3.66 6.12
C THR A 316 -7.61 -3.76 6.54
N SER A 317 -8.04 -4.92 7.01
CA SER A 317 -9.41 -5.16 7.49
C SER A 317 -9.38 -6.24 8.56
N THR A 318 -10.35 -6.38 9.47
CA THR A 318 -10.48 -7.61 10.30
C THR A 318 -11.55 -8.57 9.79
N THR A 319 -12.17 -8.23 8.67
CA THR A 319 -13.20 -9.03 8.00
C THR A 319 -12.90 -9.06 6.51
N THR A 320 -13.39 -8.07 5.77
CA THR A 320 -13.11 -7.79 4.37
C THR A 320 -13.33 -6.31 4.14
N ALA A 321 -12.35 -5.60 3.60
CA ALA A 321 -12.56 -4.24 3.11
C ALA A 321 -13.47 -4.27 1.87
N SER A 322 -14.37 -3.30 1.78
CA SER A 322 -15.27 -3.18 0.64
C SER A 322 -15.53 -1.72 0.35
N LEU A 323 -15.23 -1.33 -0.89
CA LEU A 323 -15.45 -0.03 -1.45
C LEU A 323 -16.43 -0.22 -2.61
N THR A 324 -17.63 0.35 -2.50
CA THR A 324 -18.56 0.43 -3.62
C THR A 324 -18.38 1.82 -4.25
N LEU A 325 -17.67 1.87 -5.38
CA LEU A 325 -17.37 3.12 -6.08
C LEU A 325 -18.51 3.47 -7.03
N ARG A 326 -18.79 4.77 -7.14
CA ARG A 326 -19.73 5.36 -8.09
C ARG A 326 -19.00 6.39 -8.94
N VAL A 327 -19.13 6.23 -10.26
CA VAL A 327 -18.62 7.17 -11.26
C VAL A 327 -19.79 7.75 -12.03
N ALA A 328 -20.24 8.92 -11.61
CA ALA A 328 -21.34 9.64 -12.26
C ALA A 328 -20.81 10.54 -13.39
N THR A 329 -21.47 10.56 -14.54
CA THR A 329 -21.04 11.31 -15.72
C THR A 329 -22.12 12.27 -16.20
N VAL A 330 -21.71 13.44 -16.70
CA VAL A 330 -22.58 14.43 -17.32
C VAL A 330 -22.09 14.71 -18.73
N ASN A 331 -22.88 14.29 -19.73
CA ASN A 331 -22.62 14.51 -21.15
C ASN A 331 -23.82 15.14 -21.89
N GLY A 332 -24.73 15.77 -21.15
CA GLY A 332 -25.97 16.35 -21.69
C GLY A 332 -27.08 15.34 -21.99
N THR A 333 -26.96 14.09 -21.55
CA THR A 333 -27.99 13.04 -21.72
C THR A 333 -28.34 12.37 -20.39
N THR A 334 -29.44 11.63 -20.36
CA THR A 334 -29.83 10.77 -19.23
C THR A 334 -29.50 9.29 -19.47
N ASN A 335 -28.72 8.98 -20.51
CA ASN A 335 -28.38 7.61 -20.87
C ASN A 335 -27.34 7.06 -19.90
N ALA A 336 -27.48 5.79 -19.53
CA ALA A 336 -26.49 5.14 -18.68
C ALA A 336 -25.14 5.05 -19.42
N PRO A 337 -24.00 5.39 -18.78
CA PRO A 337 -22.69 5.07 -19.33
C PRO A 337 -22.47 3.56 -19.37
N ASN A 338 -21.60 3.11 -20.28
CA ASN A 338 -21.21 1.72 -20.39
C ASN A 338 -20.16 1.35 -19.34
N CYS A 339 -20.29 0.15 -18.79
CA CYS A 339 -19.25 -0.54 -18.02
C CYS A 339 -18.29 -1.22 -19.00
N ALA A 340 -17.24 -0.52 -19.45
CA ALA A 340 -16.28 -1.11 -20.38
C ALA A 340 -15.30 -2.03 -19.62
N SER A 341 -15.35 -3.33 -19.89
CA SER A 341 -14.41 -4.34 -19.38
C SER A 341 -13.19 -4.55 -20.29
N THR A 342 -13.20 -3.97 -21.50
CA THR A 342 -12.09 -4.03 -22.46
C THR A 342 -11.00 -2.99 -22.20
N PHE A 343 -11.22 -2.13 -21.20
CA PHE A 343 -10.26 -1.12 -20.80
C PHE A 343 -9.41 -1.69 -19.67
N THR A 344 -8.13 -1.90 -19.94
CA THR A 344 -7.12 -2.18 -18.93
C THR A 344 -6.85 -0.87 -18.20
N GLY A 345 -7.03 -0.82 -16.88
CA GLY A 345 -6.82 0.37 -16.05
C GLY A 345 -5.57 1.16 -16.45
N THR A 346 -5.63 2.48 -16.39
CA THR A 346 -4.62 3.34 -17.03
C THR A 346 -3.60 3.91 -16.10
N THR A 347 -3.85 3.96 -14.81
CA THR A 347 -2.84 4.32 -13.83
C THR A 347 -1.88 3.17 -13.54
N ALA A 348 -0.66 3.51 -13.11
CA ALA A 348 0.34 2.58 -12.61
C ALA A 348 0.35 2.46 -11.07
N GLU A 349 -0.39 3.32 -10.37
CA GLU A 349 -0.57 3.22 -8.92
C GLU A 349 -1.71 2.26 -8.58
N SER A 350 -1.50 1.35 -7.63
CA SER A 350 -2.44 0.27 -7.33
C SER A 350 -2.98 0.26 -5.89
N ASN A 351 -3.89 -0.66 -5.61
CA ASN A 351 -4.33 -1.05 -4.29
C ASN A 351 -4.47 -2.57 -4.18
N ASN A 352 -4.58 -3.08 -2.96
CA ASN A 352 -4.69 -4.52 -2.67
C ASN A 352 -6.15 -5.08 -2.66
N LEU A 353 -7.11 -4.40 -3.30
CA LEU A 353 -8.49 -4.84 -3.47
C LEU A 353 -8.74 -5.45 -4.87
N ASN A 354 -9.73 -6.33 -4.95
CA ASN A 354 -10.13 -6.99 -6.19
C ASN A 354 -11.49 -6.45 -6.65
N LEU A 355 -11.69 -6.36 -7.97
CA LEU A 355 -13.01 -6.15 -8.52
C LEU A 355 -13.90 -7.35 -8.17
N THR A 356 -15.00 -7.09 -7.48
CA THR A 356 -15.93 -8.12 -7.03
C THR A 356 -17.34 -7.84 -7.54
N GLY A 357 -18.02 -8.92 -7.94
CA GLY A 357 -19.28 -8.82 -8.66
C GLY A 357 -19.09 -8.29 -10.07
N GLY A 358 -20.02 -7.46 -10.55
CA GLY A 358 -19.96 -6.82 -11.85
C GLY A 358 -20.25 -5.34 -11.76
N CYS A 359 -19.96 -4.62 -12.82
CA CYS A 359 -20.30 -3.20 -12.92
C CYS A 359 -21.76 -3.00 -13.32
N LYS A 360 -22.43 -2.07 -12.62
CA LYS A 360 -23.83 -1.69 -12.84
C LYS A 360 -23.91 -0.29 -13.44
N ALA A 361 -24.41 -0.22 -14.67
CA ALA A 361 -24.77 1.04 -15.32
C ALA A 361 -26.16 1.53 -14.88
N THR A 362 -26.29 2.82 -14.60
CA THR A 362 -27.54 3.50 -14.22
C THR A 362 -27.71 4.76 -15.06
N GLY A 363 -28.89 4.97 -15.64
CA GLY A 363 -29.25 6.22 -16.34
C GLY A 363 -30.13 7.13 -15.48
N GLY A 364 -30.81 8.09 -16.10
CA GLY A 364 -31.72 9.02 -15.43
C GLY A 364 -31.06 10.36 -15.10
N ALA A 365 -31.48 10.99 -13.99
CA ALA A 365 -31.00 12.33 -13.61
C ALA A 365 -29.50 12.36 -13.26
N ASN A 366 -28.96 11.24 -12.76
CA ASN A 366 -27.55 11.08 -12.40
C ASN A 366 -26.99 9.81 -13.03
N PRO A 367 -26.68 9.81 -14.35
CA PRO A 367 -26.10 8.65 -15.00
C PRO A 367 -24.77 8.27 -14.38
N ALA A 368 -24.55 6.98 -14.12
CA ALA A 368 -23.35 6.50 -13.46
C ALA A 368 -23.06 5.03 -13.78
N ILE A 369 -21.81 4.63 -13.60
CA ILE A 369 -21.49 3.23 -13.28
C ILE A 369 -21.24 3.08 -11.77
N VAL A 370 -21.52 1.89 -11.26
CA VAL A 370 -21.23 1.49 -9.88
C VAL A 370 -20.58 0.12 -9.89
N PHE A 371 -19.47 -0.03 -9.19
CA PHE A 371 -18.77 -1.30 -9.05
C PHE A 371 -18.21 -1.44 -7.63
N THR A 372 -17.84 -2.66 -7.25
CA THR A 372 -17.32 -2.92 -5.91
C THR A 372 -15.92 -3.48 -6.00
N GLU A 373 -15.01 -2.84 -5.29
CA GLU A 373 -13.73 -3.38 -4.91
C GLU A 373 -13.87 -4.01 -3.53
N SER A 374 -13.49 -5.27 -3.40
CA SER A 374 -13.44 -5.92 -2.11
C SER A 374 -12.33 -6.96 -2.04
N GLY A 375 -12.06 -7.41 -0.84
CA GLY A 375 -10.74 -7.91 -0.48
C GLY A 375 -10.20 -6.99 0.60
N GLY A 376 -8.90 -6.91 0.78
CA GLY A 376 -8.35 -6.26 1.98
C GLY A 376 -8.80 -6.99 3.25
N GLY A 377 -7.87 -7.44 4.06
CA GLY A 377 -8.20 -8.49 5.03
C GLY A 377 -7.10 -8.75 6.02
N ALA A 378 -7.52 -9.06 7.23
CA ALA A 378 -6.78 -9.75 8.27
C ALA A 378 -7.60 -11.02 8.59
N LEU A 379 -7.37 -12.06 7.82
CA LEU A 379 -6.52 -13.07 8.42
C LEU A 379 -5.12 -12.48 8.26
N PRO A 380 -4.34 -12.24 9.34
CA PRO A 380 -2.90 -12.09 9.18
C PRO A 380 -2.47 -13.07 8.11
N ALA A 381 -1.81 -12.58 7.06
CA ALA A 381 -1.42 -13.47 6.00
C ALA A 381 -0.68 -14.65 6.63
N GLY A 382 -1.00 -15.86 6.17
CA GLY A 382 -0.31 -17.03 6.63
C GLY A 382 1.09 -16.91 6.09
N VAL A 383 2.09 -16.84 6.96
CA VAL A 383 3.48 -16.66 6.55
C VAL A 383 4.30 -17.89 6.89
N SER A 384 5.23 -18.20 6.02
CA SER A 384 6.33 -19.15 6.23
C SER A 384 7.60 -18.43 5.77
N VAL A 385 8.32 -17.85 6.73
CA VAL A 385 9.46 -16.96 6.48
C VAL A 385 10.71 -17.50 7.17
N GLY A 386 11.89 -17.22 6.62
CA GLY A 386 13.13 -17.53 7.32
C GLY A 386 13.38 -19.02 7.53
N ASP A 387 13.85 -19.40 8.74
CA ASP A 387 14.21 -20.77 9.08
C ASP A 387 13.10 -21.64 9.72
N PRO A 388 12.20 -22.15 8.87
CA PRO A 388 10.90 -21.55 8.65
C PRO A 388 10.14 -21.23 9.96
N HIS A 389 9.78 -19.96 10.10
CA HIS A 389 8.84 -19.43 11.08
C HIS A 389 7.45 -19.36 10.47
N LEU A 390 6.49 -20.07 11.06
CA LEU A 390 5.11 -20.06 10.59
C LEU A 390 4.21 -19.23 11.50
N THR A 391 3.46 -18.32 10.91
CA THR A 391 2.32 -17.68 11.56
C THR A 391 1.06 -17.97 10.75
N THR A 392 0.07 -18.58 11.39
CA THR A 392 -1.19 -18.96 10.73
C THR A 392 -2.11 -17.78 10.51
N PHE A 393 -3.08 -17.95 9.62
CA PHE A 393 -4.21 -17.05 9.38
C PHE A 393 -4.94 -16.61 10.65
N HIS A 394 -4.89 -17.43 11.71
CA HIS A 394 -5.61 -17.17 12.96
C HIS A 394 -4.64 -16.81 14.11
N GLY A 395 -3.37 -16.53 13.79
CA GLY A 395 -2.39 -15.98 14.74
C GLY A 395 -1.71 -17.00 15.64
N ALA A 396 -1.75 -18.30 15.31
CA ALA A 396 -0.84 -19.27 15.94
C ALA A 396 0.55 -19.14 15.30
N HIS A 397 1.58 -18.98 16.10
CA HIS A 397 2.97 -18.94 15.67
C HIS A 397 3.73 -20.17 16.16
N TYR A 398 4.47 -20.83 15.28
CA TYR A 398 5.31 -21.98 15.62
C TYR A 398 6.44 -22.17 14.62
N ASN A 399 7.51 -22.79 15.08
CA ASN A 399 8.70 -23.09 14.29
C ASN A 399 8.89 -24.60 14.19
N PHE A 400 9.35 -25.09 13.04
CA PHE A 400 9.69 -26.49 12.87
C PHE A 400 10.80 -26.70 11.86
N GLN A 401 11.58 -27.76 12.07
CA GLN A 401 12.77 -28.05 11.28
C GLN A 401 12.60 -29.42 10.66
N HIS A 402 12.19 -29.44 9.40
CA HIS A 402 11.98 -30.66 8.63
C HIS A 402 12.45 -30.48 7.19
N SER A 403 12.90 -31.57 6.59
CA SER A 403 13.13 -31.69 5.15
C SER A 403 11.91 -32.38 4.53
N GLY A 404 11.42 -31.87 3.39
CA GLY A 404 10.26 -32.43 2.71
C GLY A 404 9.42 -31.39 1.98
N GLU A 405 8.21 -31.81 1.63
CA GLU A 405 7.18 -30.95 1.06
C GLU A 405 5.94 -31.00 1.94
N PHE A 406 5.30 -29.85 2.14
CA PHE A 406 4.17 -29.71 3.06
C PHE A 406 3.07 -28.83 2.48
N ILE A 407 1.82 -29.12 2.81
CA ILE A 407 0.68 -28.29 2.42
C ILE A 407 0.56 -27.11 3.40
N LEU A 408 0.84 -25.91 2.91
CA LEU A 408 0.65 -24.67 3.67
C LEU A 408 -0.84 -24.31 3.78
N ALA A 409 -1.56 -24.37 2.66
CA ALA A 409 -3.00 -24.10 2.61
C ALA A 409 -3.67 -24.88 1.46
N GLN A 410 -4.90 -25.31 1.65
CA GLN A 410 -5.70 -26.00 0.63
C GLN A 410 -7.19 -25.70 0.81
N ALA A 411 -7.86 -25.40 -0.29
CA ALA A 411 -9.31 -25.35 -0.41
C ALA A 411 -9.71 -26.10 -1.69
N ASP A 412 -10.48 -27.18 -1.54
CA ASP A 412 -10.83 -28.03 -2.68
C ASP A 412 -11.92 -27.40 -3.55
N PRO A 413 -11.93 -27.68 -4.87
CA PRO A 413 -11.03 -28.60 -5.57
C PRO A 413 -9.76 -27.96 -6.16
N ASP A 414 -9.65 -26.64 -6.12
CA ASP A 414 -8.83 -25.89 -7.08
C ASP A 414 -7.81 -24.93 -6.47
N PHE A 415 -7.66 -24.90 -5.14
CA PHE A 415 -6.65 -24.11 -4.46
C PHE A 415 -5.75 -24.97 -3.57
N GLN A 416 -4.44 -24.92 -3.78
CA GLN A 416 -3.46 -25.53 -2.89
C GLN A 416 -2.11 -24.84 -2.97
N VAL A 417 -1.50 -24.57 -1.83
CA VAL A 417 -0.12 -24.06 -1.70
C VAL A 417 0.71 -25.10 -0.98
N GLN A 418 1.77 -25.57 -1.62
CA GLN A 418 2.77 -26.45 -1.04
C GLN A 418 4.10 -25.72 -0.91
N VAL A 419 4.84 -25.99 0.17
CA VAL A 419 6.22 -25.51 0.35
C VAL A 419 7.17 -26.68 0.23
N ARG A 420 8.37 -26.43 -0.32
CA ARG A 420 9.50 -27.36 -0.31
C ARG A 420 10.56 -26.85 0.66
N GLN A 421 11.00 -27.71 1.57
CA GLN A 421 11.94 -27.38 2.63
C GLN A 421 13.14 -28.33 2.63
N ILE A 422 14.33 -27.79 2.87
CA ILE A 422 15.57 -28.57 2.99
C ILE A 422 16.27 -28.23 4.30
N LEU A 423 16.99 -29.19 4.88
CA LEU A 423 17.94 -28.91 5.96
C LEU A 423 19.26 -28.40 5.36
N ILE A 424 19.72 -27.22 5.81
CA ILE A 424 21.01 -26.63 5.42
C ILE A 424 22.15 -26.97 6.37
N THR A 425 21.83 -27.64 7.47
CA THR A 425 22.79 -28.16 8.47
C THR A 425 22.57 -29.65 8.72
N PRO A 426 23.59 -30.41 9.14
CA PRO A 426 23.43 -31.84 9.43
C PRO A 426 22.37 -32.12 10.52
N PRO A 427 21.58 -33.20 10.42
CA PRO A 427 20.54 -33.56 11.41
C PRO A 427 21.06 -33.87 12.82
N THR A 428 22.38 -34.02 12.98
CA THR A 428 23.06 -34.34 14.25
C THR A 428 23.45 -33.11 15.06
N GLN A 429 23.23 -31.91 14.52
CA GLN A 429 23.37 -30.62 15.22
C GLN A 429 21.97 -29.98 15.35
N PRO A 430 21.79 -28.94 16.20
CA PRO A 430 20.64 -28.07 16.06
C PRO A 430 20.55 -27.65 14.59
N ALA A 431 19.47 -28.06 13.96
CA ALA A 431 19.35 -28.05 12.51
C ALA A 431 18.43 -26.93 12.05
N ILE A 432 18.75 -26.42 10.88
CA ILE A 432 18.12 -25.27 10.25
C ILE A 432 17.56 -25.74 8.92
N ALA A 433 16.26 -25.62 8.76
CA ALA A 433 15.56 -25.80 7.52
C ALA A 433 15.38 -24.44 6.85
N VAL A 434 15.28 -24.44 5.53
CA VAL A 434 14.86 -23.27 4.77
C VAL A 434 13.86 -23.70 3.71
N ASN A 435 12.93 -22.82 3.39
CA ASN A 435 12.05 -23.00 2.24
C ASN A 435 12.87 -22.77 0.97
N THR A 436 12.82 -23.69 0.00
CA THR A 436 13.54 -23.57 -1.29
C THR A 436 12.61 -23.41 -2.47
N GLY A 437 11.29 -23.50 -2.25
CA GLY A 437 10.29 -23.20 -3.24
C GLY A 437 8.87 -23.31 -2.73
N ALA A 438 7.95 -22.74 -3.51
CA ALA A 438 6.52 -22.82 -3.34
C ALA A 438 5.87 -23.33 -4.62
N ALA A 439 4.90 -24.23 -4.50
CA ALA A 439 4.08 -24.70 -5.61
C ALA A 439 2.62 -24.36 -5.32
N VAL A 440 1.99 -23.66 -6.26
CA VAL A 440 0.67 -23.07 -6.12
C VAL A 440 -0.23 -23.66 -7.21
N LYS A 441 -1.25 -24.39 -6.81
CA LYS A 441 -2.39 -24.74 -7.67
C LYS A 441 -3.49 -23.72 -7.46
N MET A 442 -3.89 -23.04 -8.52
CA MET A 442 -5.10 -22.22 -8.55
C MET A 442 -5.87 -22.51 -9.83
N GLY A 443 -7.13 -22.92 -9.70
CA GLY A 443 -7.90 -23.41 -10.84
C GLY A 443 -7.36 -24.75 -11.35
N ALA A 444 -7.13 -24.82 -12.67
CA ALA A 444 -6.62 -26.01 -13.33
C ALA A 444 -5.08 -26.07 -13.37
N ASP A 445 -4.41 -24.93 -13.25
CA ASP A 445 -2.98 -24.81 -13.47
C ASP A 445 -2.17 -24.87 -12.16
N LYS A 446 -0.90 -25.22 -12.31
CA LYS A 446 0.11 -25.24 -11.26
C LYS A 446 1.22 -24.27 -11.64
N PHE A 447 1.53 -23.34 -10.75
CA PHE A 447 2.70 -22.48 -10.86
C PHE A 447 3.68 -22.80 -9.73
N VAL A 448 4.95 -23.00 -10.08
CA VAL A 448 6.00 -23.35 -9.13
C VAL A 448 7.08 -22.27 -9.19
N VAL A 449 7.50 -21.80 -8.02
CA VAL A 449 8.64 -20.91 -7.84
C VAL A 449 9.64 -21.62 -6.94
N THR A 450 10.88 -21.75 -7.39
CA THR A 450 12.00 -22.26 -6.61
C THR A 450 13.15 -21.27 -6.67
N VAL A 451 14.14 -21.45 -5.81
CA VAL A 451 15.42 -20.70 -5.88
C VAL A 451 16.15 -20.88 -7.21
N ASP A 452 15.84 -21.94 -7.97
CA ASP A 452 16.44 -22.24 -9.28
C ASP A 452 15.60 -21.71 -10.46
N GLY A 453 14.42 -21.15 -10.21
CA GLY A 453 13.52 -20.60 -11.23
C GLY A 453 12.08 -21.11 -11.13
N THR A 454 11.32 -20.86 -12.19
CA THR A 454 9.86 -21.01 -12.22
C THR A 454 9.36 -22.03 -13.24
N GLU A 455 8.25 -22.69 -12.93
CA GLU A 455 7.59 -23.67 -13.80
C GLU A 455 6.08 -23.40 -13.89
N VAL A 456 5.48 -23.65 -15.06
CA VAL A 456 4.03 -23.75 -15.25
C VAL A 456 3.72 -25.18 -15.66
N ASN A 457 2.87 -25.87 -14.90
CA ASN A 457 2.45 -27.25 -15.16
C ASN A 457 3.65 -28.22 -15.37
N GLY A 458 4.73 -28.01 -14.62
CA GLY A 458 5.96 -28.83 -14.67
C GLY A 458 6.90 -28.51 -15.84
N ALA A 459 6.58 -27.53 -16.67
CA ALA A 459 7.47 -27.03 -17.71
C ALA A 459 8.14 -25.71 -17.26
N PRO A 460 9.47 -25.55 -17.42
CA PRO A 460 10.15 -24.30 -17.12
C PRO A 460 9.51 -23.11 -17.85
N ARG A 461 9.20 -22.05 -17.12
CA ARG A 461 8.57 -20.84 -17.65
C ARG A 461 9.11 -19.61 -16.94
N ALA A 462 10.12 -18.97 -17.52
CA ALA A 462 10.62 -17.71 -17.03
C ALA A 462 9.58 -16.59 -17.18
N ILE A 463 9.51 -15.73 -16.17
CA ILE A 463 8.78 -14.46 -16.20
C ILE A 463 9.82 -13.40 -15.90
N GLU A 464 10.07 -12.50 -16.85
CA GLU A 464 11.05 -11.43 -16.62
C GLU A 464 10.55 -10.50 -15.51
N ASP A 465 11.47 -9.91 -14.75
CA ASP A 465 11.12 -8.87 -13.79
C ASP A 465 10.36 -7.77 -14.51
N GLY A 466 9.23 -7.37 -13.95
CA GLY A 466 8.37 -6.39 -14.56
C GLY A 466 7.19 -7.00 -15.31
N ASN A 467 7.15 -8.30 -15.59
CA ASN A 467 6.14 -8.92 -16.47
C ASN A 467 5.10 -9.76 -15.72
N SER A 468 4.07 -10.17 -16.45
CA SER A 468 3.00 -11.06 -15.98
C SER A 468 2.67 -12.15 -17.00
N ILE A 469 2.05 -13.23 -16.53
CA ILE A 469 1.42 -14.26 -17.36
C ILE A 469 0.01 -14.57 -16.85
N GLU A 470 -0.82 -15.06 -17.76
CA GLU A 470 -2.18 -15.54 -17.51
C GLU A 470 -2.19 -17.06 -17.47
N LEU A 471 -2.91 -17.62 -16.50
CA LEU A 471 -3.23 -19.03 -16.33
C LEU A 471 -4.75 -19.22 -16.40
N ALA A 472 -5.21 -20.47 -16.52
CA ALA A 472 -6.62 -20.77 -16.64
C ALA A 472 -7.44 -20.29 -15.42
N GLY A 473 -8.64 -19.76 -15.68
CA GLY A 473 -9.56 -19.30 -14.62
C GLY A 473 -9.20 -17.94 -14.04
N ASP A 474 -8.73 -17.02 -14.88
CA ASP A 474 -8.28 -15.66 -14.51
C ASP A 474 -7.14 -15.67 -13.47
N VAL A 475 -6.31 -16.71 -13.65
CA VAL A 475 -4.99 -17.02 -13.11
C VAL A 475 -3.89 -15.97 -13.27
N THR A 476 -3.60 -15.08 -12.33
CA THR A 476 -2.41 -14.22 -12.45
C THR A 476 -1.14 -14.85 -11.95
N VAL A 477 -0.03 -14.60 -12.67
CA VAL A 477 1.28 -14.54 -12.06
C VAL A 477 2.01 -13.26 -12.47
N VAL A 478 2.41 -12.42 -11.50
CA VAL A 478 3.25 -11.23 -11.71
C VAL A 478 4.62 -11.42 -11.08
N HIS A 479 5.68 -10.97 -11.74
CA HIS A 479 7.03 -10.93 -11.19
C HIS A 479 7.50 -9.47 -10.99
N ARG A 480 7.89 -9.11 -9.76
CA ARG A 480 8.40 -7.79 -9.37
C ARG A 480 9.61 -7.94 -8.42
N GLY A 481 10.78 -7.52 -8.86
CA GLY A 481 12.00 -7.66 -8.07
C GLY A 481 12.28 -9.12 -7.73
N SER A 482 12.22 -9.48 -6.44
CA SER A 482 12.35 -10.84 -5.94
C SER A 482 11.02 -11.58 -5.75
N VAL A 483 9.88 -10.88 -5.93
CA VAL A 483 8.56 -11.39 -5.53
C VAL A 483 7.76 -11.86 -6.75
N TYR A 484 7.25 -13.08 -6.65
CA TYR A 484 6.20 -13.62 -7.52
C TYR A 484 4.84 -13.54 -6.81
N THR A 485 3.88 -12.86 -7.42
CA THR A 485 2.51 -12.73 -6.93
C THR A 485 1.57 -13.58 -7.79
N ILE A 486 0.95 -14.59 -7.19
CA ILE A 486 -0.05 -15.44 -7.82
C ILE A 486 -1.43 -15.05 -7.26
N SER A 487 -2.36 -14.59 -8.09
CA SER A 487 -3.67 -14.09 -7.62
C SER A 487 -4.83 -14.50 -8.51
N ARG A 488 -6.06 -14.52 -7.98
CA ARG A 488 -7.28 -14.75 -8.75
C ARG A 488 -8.46 -13.89 -8.29
N PRO A 489 -9.52 -13.70 -9.10
CA PRO A 489 -10.57 -12.70 -8.83
C PRO A 489 -11.32 -12.88 -7.51
N ILE A 490 -11.38 -14.11 -6.99
CA ILE A 490 -12.08 -14.38 -5.73
C ILE A 490 -11.27 -14.01 -4.48
N GLY A 491 -10.08 -13.42 -4.65
CA GLY A 491 -9.30 -12.78 -3.59
C GLY A 491 -8.22 -13.65 -2.94
N ASP A 492 -7.93 -14.84 -3.48
CA ASP A 492 -6.74 -15.60 -3.07
C ASP A 492 -5.49 -14.97 -3.68
N ILE A 493 -4.47 -14.76 -2.86
CA ILE A 493 -3.18 -14.17 -3.26
C ILE A 493 -2.06 -14.97 -2.58
N VAL A 494 -1.02 -15.32 -3.33
CA VAL A 494 0.20 -15.95 -2.80
C VAL A 494 1.40 -15.15 -3.28
N HIS A 495 2.19 -14.64 -2.33
CA HIS A 495 3.49 -14.07 -2.62
C HIS A 495 4.59 -15.10 -2.33
N VAL A 496 5.52 -15.22 -3.26
CA VAL A 496 6.75 -16.01 -3.10
C VAL A 496 7.92 -15.06 -3.34
N ASP A 497 8.60 -14.68 -2.27
CA ASP A 497 9.76 -13.79 -2.29
C ASP A 497 11.06 -14.58 -2.32
N VAL A 498 11.85 -14.44 -3.37
CA VAL A 498 13.10 -15.20 -3.58
C VAL A 498 14.28 -14.45 -2.97
N GLN A 499 14.67 -14.86 -1.76
CA GLN A 499 15.73 -14.26 -0.95
C GLN A 499 17.10 -14.92 -1.19
N GLY A 500 17.49 -14.98 -2.46
CA GLY A 500 18.74 -15.58 -2.93
C GLY A 500 18.74 -17.10 -2.88
N ASN A 501 18.89 -17.71 -1.71
CA ASN A 501 18.99 -19.17 -1.54
C ASN A 501 17.84 -19.82 -0.76
N HIS A 502 16.81 -19.04 -0.45
CA HIS A 502 15.56 -19.51 0.14
C HIS A 502 14.40 -18.66 -0.39
N VAL A 503 13.18 -19.04 -0.03
CA VAL A 503 11.97 -18.29 -0.36
C VAL A 503 11.13 -17.99 0.88
N ASP A 504 10.56 -16.80 0.94
CA ASP A 504 9.56 -16.45 1.92
C ASP A 504 8.17 -16.52 1.26
N ILE A 505 7.21 -17.10 1.98
CA ILE A 505 5.89 -17.37 1.42
C ILE A 505 4.84 -16.68 2.27
N THR A 506 4.02 -15.87 1.62
CA THR A 506 2.86 -15.22 2.22
C THR A 506 1.61 -15.67 1.49
N VAL A 507 0.63 -16.17 2.22
CA VAL A 507 -0.66 -16.62 1.68
C VAL A 507 -1.77 -15.76 2.23
N GLN A 508 -2.63 -15.28 1.35
CA GLN A 508 -3.90 -14.63 1.65
C GLN A 508 -5.01 -15.44 0.99
N ILE A 509 -6.08 -15.69 1.74
CA ILE A 509 -7.23 -16.46 1.29
C ILE A 509 -8.40 -15.52 1.06
N GLY A 510 -9.01 -15.63 -0.11
CA GLY A 510 -10.22 -14.90 -0.47
C GLY A 510 -11.42 -15.34 0.38
N ALA A 511 -12.37 -14.45 0.58
CA ALA A 511 -13.52 -14.68 1.47
C ALA A 511 -14.32 -15.95 1.12
N THR A 512 -14.39 -16.32 -0.16
CA THR A 512 -15.09 -17.51 -0.64
C THR A 512 -14.46 -18.82 -0.14
N ASN A 513 -13.13 -18.86 0.04
CA ASN A 513 -12.42 -20.06 0.48
C ASN A 513 -12.10 -20.07 1.97
N ALA A 514 -12.20 -18.92 2.65
CA ALA A 514 -11.81 -18.77 4.04
C ALA A 514 -12.46 -19.81 4.97
N SER A 515 -13.72 -20.17 4.74
CA SER A 515 -14.44 -21.15 5.58
C SER A 515 -14.09 -22.62 5.33
N SER A 516 -13.48 -22.95 4.19
CA SER A 516 -13.15 -24.33 3.77
C SER A 516 -11.65 -24.62 3.73
N THR A 517 -10.82 -23.58 3.91
CA THR A 517 -9.37 -23.70 3.84
C THR A 517 -8.84 -24.48 5.03
N ARG A 518 -7.82 -25.31 4.79
CA ARG A 518 -7.11 -26.13 5.78
C ARG A 518 -5.63 -26.24 5.42
N GLY A 519 -4.74 -26.49 6.38
CA GLY A 519 -3.30 -26.58 6.14
C GLY A 519 -2.46 -26.10 7.32
N LEU A 520 -1.14 -26.09 7.16
CA LEU A 520 -0.22 -25.60 8.19
C LEU A 520 -0.46 -24.12 8.53
N LEU A 521 -0.80 -23.28 7.56
CA LEU A 521 -1.10 -21.87 7.81
C LEU A 521 -2.52 -21.62 8.32
N VAL A 522 -3.28 -22.67 8.66
CA VAL A 522 -4.69 -22.54 9.02
C VAL A 522 -4.92 -22.91 10.48
N GLY A 523 -5.28 -21.91 11.27
CA GLY A 523 -5.84 -22.13 12.61
C GLY A 523 -7.33 -22.51 12.60
N ASN A 524 -7.84 -23.03 13.72
CA ASN A 524 -9.25 -23.34 13.92
C ASN A 524 -10.05 -22.07 14.26
N PRO A 525 -10.89 -21.54 13.35
CA PRO A 525 -11.68 -20.34 13.63
C PRO A 525 -12.76 -20.56 14.71
N ALA A 526 -13.19 -21.80 14.91
CA ALA A 526 -14.29 -22.11 15.84
C ALA A 526 -13.82 -22.30 17.29
N ASP A 527 -12.52 -22.49 17.51
CA ASP A 527 -11.95 -22.74 18.82
C ASP A 527 -10.51 -22.20 18.91
N GLU A 528 -10.38 -20.95 19.34
CA GLU A 528 -9.09 -20.29 19.51
C GLU A 528 -8.20 -20.94 20.59
N ALA A 529 -8.75 -21.84 21.42
CA ALA A 529 -7.94 -22.60 22.38
C ALA A 529 -7.24 -23.81 21.72
N HIS A 530 -7.70 -24.24 20.54
CA HIS A 530 -7.21 -25.41 19.81
C HIS A 530 -6.98 -25.06 18.33
N LEU A 531 -6.08 -24.11 18.10
CA LEU A 531 -5.84 -23.55 16.77
C LEU A 531 -5.31 -24.59 15.76
N LEU A 532 -4.51 -25.58 16.15
CA LEU A 532 -3.92 -26.51 15.17
C LEU A 532 -4.84 -27.68 14.85
N VAL A 533 -5.16 -27.87 13.57
CA VAL A 533 -6.03 -28.95 13.06
C VAL A 533 -5.29 -29.83 12.07
N GLY A 534 -5.16 -31.12 12.39
CA GLY A 534 -4.49 -32.08 11.50
C GLY A 534 -5.25 -32.29 10.19
N ARG A 535 -4.58 -32.87 9.19
CA ARG A 535 -5.17 -33.17 7.86
C ARG A 535 -6.38 -34.11 7.93
N ASP A 536 -6.54 -34.86 9.03
CA ASP A 536 -7.70 -35.70 9.33
C ASP A 536 -8.90 -34.93 9.94
N ASN A 537 -8.84 -33.60 9.92
CA ASN A 537 -9.80 -32.66 10.53
C ASN A 537 -9.95 -32.80 12.04
N LYS A 538 -8.95 -33.34 12.74
CA LYS A 538 -8.94 -33.39 14.22
C LYS A 538 -8.10 -32.26 14.80
N PRO A 539 -8.69 -31.39 15.66
CA PRO A 539 -7.91 -30.40 16.39
C PRO A 539 -7.01 -31.09 17.43
N ILE A 540 -5.81 -30.53 17.65
CA ILE A 540 -4.98 -30.89 18.80
C ILE A 540 -5.69 -30.41 20.06
N LYS A 541 -6.00 -31.33 20.98
CA LYS A 541 -6.67 -31.02 22.26
C LYS A 541 -5.65 -30.86 23.39
N GLY A 542 -5.84 -29.86 24.24
CA GLY A 542 -4.96 -29.60 25.39
C GLY A 542 -3.63 -28.93 25.00
N PRO A 543 -2.63 -28.89 25.91
CA PRO A 543 -1.35 -28.23 25.65
C PRO A 543 -0.63 -28.85 24.44
N VAL A 544 -0.17 -28.00 23.52
CA VAL A 544 0.59 -28.44 22.35
C VAL A 544 2.00 -28.85 22.78
N THR A 545 2.22 -30.16 22.92
CA THR A 545 3.55 -30.74 23.18
C THR A 545 4.37 -30.80 21.89
N LYS A 546 5.71 -30.93 21.99
CA LYS A 546 6.58 -31.12 20.82
C LYS A 546 6.15 -32.29 19.93
N LEU A 547 5.78 -33.43 20.54
CA LEU A 547 5.29 -34.60 19.79
C LEU A 547 3.93 -34.32 19.11
N ALA A 548 3.04 -33.57 19.76
CA ALA A 548 1.76 -33.20 19.17
C ALA A 548 1.95 -32.24 17.98
N LEU A 549 2.85 -31.27 18.10
CA LEU A 549 3.21 -30.36 17.01
C LEU A 549 3.83 -31.12 15.83
N ASP A 550 4.77 -32.03 16.10
CA ASP A 550 5.40 -32.88 15.07
C ASP A 550 4.36 -33.74 14.34
N ASN A 551 3.48 -34.44 15.06
CA ASN A 551 2.41 -35.21 14.44
C ASN A 551 1.46 -34.35 13.59
N PHE A 552 1.18 -33.12 14.01
CA PHE A 552 0.39 -32.18 13.22
C PHE A 552 1.12 -31.78 11.93
N ILE A 553 2.41 -31.46 12.00
CA ILE A 553 3.23 -31.13 10.83
C ILE A 553 3.29 -32.30 9.86
N GLU A 554 3.60 -33.49 10.36
CA GLU A 554 3.66 -34.72 9.57
C GLU A 554 2.32 -35.07 8.93
N SER A 555 1.19 -34.74 9.57
CA SER A 555 -0.13 -34.95 8.96
C SER A 555 -0.33 -34.14 7.67
N TRP A 556 0.40 -33.03 7.51
CA TRP A 556 0.35 -32.15 6.33
C TRP A 556 1.48 -32.39 5.33
N ARG A 557 2.29 -33.44 5.53
CA ARG A 557 3.32 -33.86 4.57
C ARG A 557 2.69 -34.23 3.22
N VAL A 558 3.37 -33.84 2.16
CA VAL A 558 3.00 -34.14 0.77
C VAL A 558 3.66 -35.46 0.35
N GLU A 559 2.83 -36.43 -0.03
CA GLU A 559 3.30 -37.67 -0.65
C GLU A 559 3.75 -37.45 -2.10
N THR A 560 4.58 -38.33 -2.65
CA THR A 560 5.15 -38.17 -4.00
C THR A 560 4.07 -38.01 -5.08
N ASN A 561 2.98 -38.75 -5.00
CA ASN A 561 1.87 -38.68 -5.96
C ASN A 561 0.96 -37.45 -5.77
N GLU A 562 1.10 -36.72 -4.66
CA GLU A 562 0.33 -35.51 -4.35
C GLU A 562 1.10 -34.23 -4.67
N SER A 563 2.40 -34.33 -4.97
CA SER A 563 3.26 -33.16 -5.15
C SER A 563 2.84 -32.31 -6.34
N LEU A 564 2.84 -31.00 -6.11
CA LEU A 564 2.70 -30.01 -7.18
C LEU A 564 4.05 -29.66 -7.83
N PHE A 565 5.16 -29.98 -7.17
CA PHE A 565 6.50 -29.74 -7.70
C PHE A 565 6.91 -30.82 -8.70
N SER A 566 7.89 -30.50 -9.56
CA SER A 566 8.62 -31.52 -10.30
C SER A 566 9.54 -32.34 -9.38
N GLU A 567 9.89 -33.57 -9.79
CA GLU A 567 10.81 -34.44 -9.04
C GLU A 567 12.23 -33.83 -8.90
N LYS A 568 12.58 -32.89 -9.79
CA LYS A 568 13.86 -32.19 -9.75
C LYS A 568 13.98 -31.41 -8.45
N GLY A 569 15.05 -31.66 -7.69
CA GLY A 569 15.30 -30.98 -6.43
C GLY A 569 14.39 -31.40 -5.28
N ARG A 570 13.61 -32.49 -5.43
CA ARG A 570 12.81 -33.04 -4.33
C ARG A 570 13.73 -33.47 -3.19
N PRO A 571 13.55 -32.95 -1.96
CA PRO A 571 14.43 -33.29 -0.85
C PRO A 571 14.10 -34.67 -0.30
N THR A 572 15.09 -35.32 0.33
CA THR A 572 14.83 -36.52 1.13
C THR A 572 14.05 -36.12 2.38
N PRO A 573 12.87 -36.70 2.64
CA PRO A 573 12.10 -36.38 3.84
C PRO A 573 12.89 -36.66 5.12
N SER A 574 12.79 -35.76 6.10
CA SER A 574 13.25 -35.99 7.47
C SER A 574 12.09 -35.85 8.44
N GLY A 575 12.14 -36.54 9.58
CA GLY A 575 11.30 -36.20 10.73
C GLY A 575 11.82 -34.98 11.49
N ALA A 576 11.21 -34.68 12.64
CA ALA A 576 11.61 -33.54 13.46
C ALA A 576 13.07 -33.62 13.90
N VAL A 577 13.81 -32.56 13.61
CA VAL A 577 15.15 -32.32 14.16
C VAL A 577 15.10 -31.21 15.21
N ALA A 578 16.09 -31.15 16.10
CA ALA A 578 16.16 -30.12 17.12
C ALA A 578 16.41 -28.75 16.47
N ALA A 579 15.60 -27.74 16.78
CA ALA A 579 15.80 -26.38 16.28
C ALA A 579 16.94 -25.68 17.01
N LEU A 580 17.63 -24.80 16.29
CA LEU A 580 18.54 -23.83 16.90
C LEU A 580 17.72 -22.76 17.62
N THR A 581 18.19 -22.34 18.80
CA THR A 581 17.54 -21.31 19.62
C THR A 581 18.48 -20.13 19.82
N THR A 582 17.92 -18.95 20.12
CA THR A 582 18.72 -17.74 20.32
C THR A 582 19.70 -17.89 21.49
N GLU A 583 19.40 -18.71 22.50
CA GLU A 583 20.31 -18.99 23.62
C GLU A 583 21.54 -19.82 23.23
N GLN A 584 21.46 -20.56 22.11
CA GLN A 584 22.55 -21.37 21.58
C GLN A 584 23.48 -20.59 20.63
N LEU A 585 23.11 -19.35 20.27
CA LEU A 585 23.93 -18.49 19.41
C LEU A 585 25.17 -17.95 20.14
N ASP A 586 26.20 -17.65 19.36
CA ASP A 586 27.30 -16.82 19.85
C ASP A 586 26.77 -15.46 20.30
N LYS A 587 27.15 -15.03 21.51
CA LYS A 587 26.59 -13.82 22.13
C LYS A 587 26.88 -12.55 21.34
N ALA A 588 28.06 -12.45 20.72
CA ALA A 588 28.41 -11.27 19.93
C ALA A 588 27.62 -11.24 18.62
N LYS A 589 27.42 -12.40 17.98
CA LYS A 589 26.54 -12.52 16.81
C LYS A 589 25.08 -12.20 17.12
N ALA A 590 24.55 -12.74 18.22
CA ALA A 590 23.17 -12.48 18.63
C ALA A 590 22.92 -11.00 18.92
N GLU A 591 23.85 -10.32 19.61
CA GLU A 591 23.72 -8.88 19.88
C GLU A 591 23.82 -8.03 18.61
N GLN A 592 24.72 -8.39 17.69
CA GLN A 592 24.82 -7.71 16.40
C GLN A 592 23.58 -7.92 15.54
N ALA A 593 23.04 -9.14 15.49
CA ALA A 593 21.80 -9.46 14.78
C ALA A 593 20.61 -8.70 15.38
N ARG A 594 20.48 -8.69 16.70
CA ARG A 594 19.46 -7.91 17.41
C ARG A 594 19.52 -6.43 17.09
N LYS A 595 20.73 -5.85 17.09
CA LYS A 595 20.91 -4.45 16.69
C LYS A 595 20.39 -4.22 15.27
N THR A 596 20.78 -5.07 14.31
CA THR A 596 20.30 -4.99 12.93
C THR A 596 18.77 -5.07 12.86
N CYS A 597 18.14 -6.08 13.49
CA CYS A 597 16.69 -6.27 13.48
C CYS A 597 15.94 -5.06 14.05
N VAL A 598 16.41 -4.51 15.18
CA VAL A 598 15.79 -3.33 15.80
C VAL A 598 15.99 -2.07 14.95
N GLU A 599 17.18 -1.86 14.38
CA GLU A 599 17.48 -0.73 13.48
C GLU A 599 16.65 -0.79 12.20
N ARG A 600 16.35 -1.99 11.71
CA ARG A 600 15.46 -2.26 10.56
C ARG A 600 13.97 -2.09 10.90
N GLY A 601 13.61 -1.95 12.18
CA GLY A 601 12.25 -1.64 12.60
C GLY A 601 11.41 -2.83 13.06
N VAL A 602 12.01 -4.01 13.30
CA VAL A 602 11.33 -5.17 13.88
C VAL A 602 10.96 -4.86 15.33
N LYS A 603 9.65 -4.78 15.62
CA LYS A 603 9.11 -4.33 16.92
C LYS A 603 8.42 -5.42 17.72
N GLU A 604 7.82 -6.39 17.02
CA GLU A 604 7.11 -7.49 17.67
C GLU A 604 8.13 -8.45 18.31
N THR A 605 7.87 -8.88 19.53
CA THR A 605 8.81 -9.66 20.34
C THR A 605 9.14 -11.03 19.75
N THR A 606 8.16 -11.78 19.26
CA THR A 606 8.38 -13.10 18.65
C THR A 606 9.11 -12.95 17.32
N ALA A 607 8.67 -12.03 16.47
CA ALA A 607 9.34 -11.71 15.21
C ALA A 607 10.76 -11.17 15.40
N LEU A 608 11.04 -10.49 16.52
CA LEU A 608 12.39 -10.04 16.86
C LEU A 608 13.29 -11.22 17.21
N ASP A 609 12.79 -12.20 17.98
CA ASP A 609 13.56 -13.40 18.32
C ASP A 609 13.88 -14.24 17.06
N ASP A 610 12.89 -14.40 16.19
CA ASP A 610 13.03 -15.07 14.89
C ASP A 610 14.03 -14.33 13.98
N CYS A 611 13.88 -13.00 13.83
CA CYS A 611 14.82 -12.17 13.07
C CYS A 611 16.26 -12.30 13.59
N ILE A 612 16.45 -12.32 14.91
CA ILE A 612 17.78 -12.47 15.51
C ILE A 612 18.40 -13.80 15.09
N LEU A 613 17.62 -14.89 15.09
CA LEU A 613 18.07 -16.21 14.70
C LEU A 613 18.54 -16.20 13.24
N ASP A 614 17.69 -15.75 12.31
CA ASP A 614 17.97 -15.72 10.89
C ASP A 614 19.18 -14.85 10.54
N VAL A 615 19.20 -13.61 11.02
CA VAL A 615 20.30 -12.67 10.74
C VAL A 615 21.61 -13.19 11.34
N ALA A 616 21.60 -13.81 12.52
CA ALA A 616 22.81 -14.34 13.16
C ALA A 616 23.35 -15.59 12.46
N VAL A 617 22.46 -16.48 12.01
CA VAL A 617 22.81 -17.72 11.33
C VAL A 617 23.31 -17.44 9.92
N MET A 618 22.53 -16.68 9.14
CA MET A 618 22.79 -16.47 7.72
C MET A 618 23.74 -15.30 7.46
N GLY A 619 23.94 -14.41 8.44
CA GLY A 619 24.86 -13.28 8.35
C GLY A 619 24.41 -12.19 7.38
N LYS A 620 23.12 -12.13 7.06
CA LYS A 620 22.52 -11.26 6.05
C LYS A 620 21.57 -10.25 6.71
N PRO A 621 21.89 -8.94 6.72
CA PRO A 621 21.05 -7.94 7.38
C PRO A 621 19.70 -7.71 6.70
N GLU A 622 19.57 -7.99 5.40
CA GLU A 622 18.34 -7.87 4.62
C GLU A 622 17.22 -8.82 5.05
N LEU A 623 17.54 -9.94 5.71
CA LEU A 623 16.53 -10.88 6.21
C LEU A 623 15.60 -10.25 7.27
N ALA A 624 16.07 -9.19 7.93
CA ALA A 624 15.25 -8.47 8.90
C ALA A 624 14.01 -7.84 8.27
N ASP A 625 14.03 -7.54 6.96
CA ASP A 625 12.93 -6.86 6.26
C ASP A 625 11.64 -7.71 6.28
N ALA A 626 11.77 -9.05 6.26
CA ALA A 626 10.64 -9.99 6.35
C ALA A 626 9.89 -9.93 7.69
N PHE A 627 10.53 -9.45 8.75
CA PHE A 627 9.99 -9.43 10.11
C PHE A 627 9.43 -8.06 10.54
N VAL A 628 9.66 -7.00 9.77
CA VAL A 628 9.31 -5.62 10.13
C VAL A 628 7.81 -5.44 10.39
N PHE A 629 6.99 -6.08 9.56
CA PHE A 629 5.52 -6.00 9.61
C PHE A 629 4.88 -7.27 10.17
N ALA A 630 5.66 -8.14 10.82
CA ALA A 630 5.15 -9.37 11.38
C ALA A 630 4.03 -9.07 12.40
N PRO A 631 2.83 -9.64 12.20
CA PRO A 631 1.70 -9.42 13.09
C PRO A 631 1.96 -10.10 14.43
N LYS A 632 1.52 -9.46 15.52
CA LYS A 632 1.61 -10.08 16.85
C LYS A 632 0.83 -11.40 16.88
N PRO A 633 1.47 -12.54 17.17
CA PRO A 633 0.76 -13.80 17.31
C PRO A 633 -0.28 -13.74 18.44
N LYS A 634 -1.44 -14.34 18.21
CA LYS A 634 -2.43 -14.60 19.27
C LYS A 634 -1.91 -15.68 20.24
N GLN A 635 -1.18 -16.65 19.71
CA GLN A 635 -0.60 -17.75 20.46
C GLN A 635 0.78 -18.10 19.91
N VAL A 636 1.78 -18.17 20.79
CA VAL A 636 3.12 -18.67 20.45
C VAL A 636 3.25 -20.10 20.97
N ILE A 637 3.46 -21.06 20.08
CA ILE A 637 3.60 -22.48 20.39
C ILE A 637 5.09 -22.79 20.37
N GLN A 638 5.68 -22.94 21.55
CA GLN A 638 7.09 -23.24 21.67
C GLN A 638 7.36 -24.73 21.53
N SER A 639 8.34 -25.09 20.70
CA SER A 639 8.87 -26.45 20.55
C SER A 639 9.88 -26.79 21.65
N ARG A 640 9.51 -26.65 22.94
CA ARG A 640 10.38 -27.07 24.05
C ARG A 640 10.49 -28.59 24.16
#